data_AF-A0A6G0I589-F1
#
_entry.id   AF-A0A6G0I589-F1
#
_cell.length_a   1.000
_cell.length_b   1.000
_cell.length_c   1.000
_cell.angle_alpha   90.00
_cell.angle_beta   90.00
_cell.angle_gamma   90.00
#
_symmetry.space_group_name_H-M   'P 1'
#
loop_
_entity.id
_entity.type
_entity.pdbx_description
1 polymer ?
#
loop_
_entity_poly.entity_id
_entity_poly.type
_entity_poly.pdbx_seq_one_letter_code
_entity_poly.pdbx_strand_id
1 'polypeptide(L)'
;MKSRLSLAAAAALLALLLSSTQAQNPVNPPSDLRFKILNENTVQMMWSRPQSRIQGYRIQVTSDTEEPTKEFSLPASATKTSISDLSPDVDYVVTISAYAGSEESLPITGTITLQSSGSSSGTSRKPDASDSVKCSYSAIADVAFLVDGSWSVGRPNFKYIQKFISATAGAFQVGEDKTRVAVVQYSNDAKAEFNLNTHMTRPALLRAIGSLAYKGGDTMTGDALNFVLQNTFTEAAGSRSSFPKVLVIITDGKSEDSVESYARQLRDRGVEIFVLGIQQADEAEMKLMASTPYRTHIYNVATFDAIKNVQKEFIAQVCAGVDDQLNSLISGEEVVEPASNLQVLEVASKSIRVNWDASIGEVTGYKLQMIPMMAGSKRQELYLGPGQTSVVVRDLSPDTEYQISLFALKGLTPSEPVMVMQKTQPVTVSLECSLGVDVQADVVLLVDGSYSIGLANFAKVRAFLEVLVNSFDIGPNKVQISLVQYSRDPHTEFYLNTHHDLNAVVKAVRTFPYRGGSTNTGRAMTYVREKIFQANRGARAHVPRVNILITDGKSSDAFQDPATKLRNSDVEIFAVGVKDAVRSELEAIANTPAETHVYTVEDFDAFQRISKELTQSICLRIEQELRKIHQRRLTQPRDLHFSEVGSRGFRATWENSATDVESYFVQFKPADDTDGHYVSMALPGETLTTYIPHLNPLTRYQVNVIAQYEKGDSLPVTGYETTLEEQGPVQNVRVSEETTDSFRVSWQPAPGAVTRYRLTYEPVGDESSRLETTTAGPETTTVLQKLQPKTKYRVTVSPEYPSGPGVPVQTLGTTKEAKGSPRDLRVFDETMSTMRVSWEPAPGNVLQYRLAFRPSAGGPKKEISVKGDNTAALLKNLQPGTQYDIFVTARYSSGLGDPLQGQGTTLEEVGPPKNLVTSDVTDTSFAASWTAAPGNVKAYQVQWQSPFSDEFGEKTVPGDSTSTVLDGLTPETLYKVSVVAAYDRKKQRPAHRTGNH
;
A
#
# COMPACT_ATOMS: atom_id res chain seq x y z
N MET A 1 34.56 56.49 -59.73
CA MET A 1 35.80 56.76 -58.94
C MET A 1 35.46 56.44 -57.47
N LYS A 2 35.90 55.30 -56.93
CA LYS A 2 37.15 55.06 -56.16
C LYS A 2 37.11 55.63 -54.72
N SER A 3 37.35 54.78 -53.70
CA SER A 3 38.31 54.95 -52.56
C SER A 3 38.20 56.20 -51.65
N ARG A 4 38.47 56.28 -50.32
CA ARG A 4 38.95 55.45 -49.18
C ARG A 4 39.01 56.40 -47.93
N LEU A 5 38.99 55.84 -46.70
CA LEU A 5 39.66 56.24 -45.42
C LEU A 5 39.67 57.74 -44.98
N SER A 6 39.40 58.11 -43.72
CA SER A 6 40.25 57.87 -42.52
C SER A 6 39.66 58.50 -41.23
N LEU A 7 40.15 58.00 -40.08
CA LEU A 7 39.73 58.22 -38.69
C LEU A 7 39.67 59.68 -38.19
N ALA A 8 38.84 59.89 -37.15
CA ALA A 8 38.83 60.96 -36.14
C ALA A 8 37.59 61.89 -36.18
N ALA A 9 36.45 61.38 -35.71
CA ALA A 9 35.28 62.20 -35.38
C ALA A 9 34.50 61.55 -34.22
N ALA A 10 35.18 61.32 -33.10
CA ALA A 10 34.60 60.77 -31.88
C ALA A 10 35.43 61.20 -30.65
N ALA A 11 35.57 62.51 -30.47
CA ALA A 11 36.02 63.10 -29.21
C ALA A 11 35.58 64.56 -29.20
N ALA A 12 35.09 65.04 -28.06
CA ALA A 12 34.74 66.44 -27.78
C ALA A 12 33.31 66.94 -28.03
N LEU A 13 32.28 66.09 -27.90
CA LEU A 13 30.93 66.53 -27.48
C LEU A 13 30.35 65.69 -26.32
N LEU A 14 31.25 65.05 -25.56
CA LEU A 14 30.94 64.21 -24.40
C LEU A 14 31.66 64.77 -23.15
N ALA A 15 31.22 65.93 -22.67
CA ALA A 15 31.58 66.41 -21.34
C ALA A 15 30.46 67.31 -20.81
N LEU A 16 30.01 66.97 -19.60
CA LEU A 16 29.15 67.75 -18.70
C LEU A 16 27.67 67.74 -19.05
N LEU A 17 26.96 66.68 -18.63
CA LEU A 17 25.60 66.71 -18.06
C LEU A 17 25.11 65.29 -17.76
N LEU A 18 25.61 64.71 -16.67
CA LEU A 18 24.90 63.65 -15.93
C LEU A 18 25.03 63.94 -14.42
N SER A 19 24.34 64.99 -14.00
CA SER A 19 24.00 65.26 -12.60
C SER A 19 22.48 65.10 -12.46
N SER A 20 22.03 63.92 -12.02
CA SER A 20 20.70 63.74 -11.42
C SER A 20 20.66 62.43 -10.62
N THR A 21 20.07 62.52 -9.42
CA THR A 21 19.83 61.49 -8.39
C THR A 21 21.02 61.13 -7.48
N GLN A 22 21.08 61.78 -6.31
CA GLN A 22 21.62 61.14 -5.11
C GLN A 22 20.70 59.97 -4.78
N ALA A 23 21.10 58.75 -5.15
CA ALA A 23 20.51 57.54 -4.58
C ALA A 23 21.18 57.32 -3.21
N GLN A 24 20.40 57.42 -2.14
CA GLN A 24 20.80 56.97 -0.81
C GLN A 24 21.24 55.50 -0.89
N ASN A 25 22.41 55.18 -0.32
CA ASN A 25 22.89 53.80 -0.27
C ASN A 25 21.96 52.98 0.63
N PRO A 26 21.29 51.92 0.13
CA PRO A 26 20.34 51.15 0.93
C PRO A 26 21.03 50.49 2.12
N VAL A 27 20.40 50.57 3.30
CA VAL A 27 20.85 49.88 4.51
C VAL A 27 20.69 48.38 4.32
N ASN A 28 21.79 47.63 4.33
CA ASN A 28 21.75 46.18 4.17
C ASN A 28 21.18 45.51 5.43
N PRO A 29 20.37 44.45 5.28
CA PRO A 29 19.88 43.70 6.42
C PRO A 29 20.97 42.91 7.12
N PRO A 30 20.81 42.60 8.41
CA PRO A 30 21.63 41.57 9.06
C PRO A 30 21.51 40.24 8.31
N SER A 31 22.43 39.32 8.55
CA SER A 31 22.43 38.01 7.89
C SER A 31 22.69 36.88 8.90
N ASP A 32 22.46 35.64 8.50
CA ASP A 32 22.74 34.46 9.35
C ASP A 32 22.01 34.50 10.72
N LEU A 33 20.71 34.82 10.70
CA LEU A 33 19.87 34.83 11.89
C LEU A 33 19.73 33.41 12.45
N ARG A 34 20.12 33.22 13.72
CA ARG A 34 20.10 31.94 14.42
C ARG A 34 19.52 32.08 15.81
N PHE A 35 18.89 31.01 16.27
CA PHE A 35 18.32 30.93 17.61
C PHE A 35 18.93 29.77 18.39
N LYS A 36 19.15 29.98 19.68
CA LYS A 36 19.64 28.99 20.63
C LYS A 36 18.74 29.03 21.86
N ILE A 37 17.99 27.96 22.09
CA ILE A 37 17.17 27.81 23.30
C ILE A 37 18.10 27.79 24.52
N LEU A 38 17.83 28.65 25.50
CA LEU A 38 18.59 28.69 26.76
C LEU A 38 17.88 27.88 27.85
N ASN A 39 16.55 27.96 27.90
CA ASN A 39 15.67 27.20 28.80
C ASN A 39 14.23 27.22 28.23
N GLU A 40 13.26 26.70 28.99
CA GLU A 40 11.85 26.55 28.57
C GLU A 40 11.10 27.85 28.25
N ASN A 41 11.62 29.03 28.61
CA ASN A 41 10.95 30.32 28.38
C ASN A 41 11.86 31.41 27.80
N THR A 42 13.09 31.07 27.39
CA THR A 42 14.09 32.04 26.93
C THR A 42 14.90 31.51 25.74
N VAL A 43 14.96 32.32 24.67
CA VAL A 43 15.74 32.03 23.46
C VAL A 43 16.81 33.08 23.23
N GLN A 44 18.04 32.66 22.94
CA GLN A 44 19.11 33.53 22.49
C GLN A 44 19.12 33.63 20.97
N MET A 45 18.96 34.85 20.47
CA MET A 45 19.01 35.20 19.05
C MET A 45 20.41 35.74 18.69
N MET A 46 20.95 35.35 17.54
CA MET A 46 22.29 35.72 17.05
C MET A 46 22.23 36.05 15.56
N TRP A 47 23.04 37.00 15.09
CA TRP A 47 23.11 37.38 13.67
C TRP A 47 24.50 37.94 13.30
N SER A 48 24.78 37.94 12.01
CA SER A 48 25.93 38.59 11.40
C SER A 48 25.63 40.04 11.06
N ARG A 49 26.58 40.92 11.37
CA ARG A 49 26.46 42.37 11.14
C ARG A 49 26.46 42.68 9.63
N PRO A 50 25.56 43.56 9.13
CA PRO A 50 25.58 43.98 7.75
C PRO A 50 26.86 44.76 7.41
N GLN A 51 27.29 44.70 6.16
CA GLN A 51 28.49 45.41 5.70
C GLN A 51 28.28 46.95 5.60
N SER A 52 27.03 47.42 5.64
CA SER A 52 26.69 48.85 5.65
C SER A 52 26.87 49.49 7.04
N ARG A 53 27.11 50.80 7.08
CA ARG A 53 27.14 51.55 8.35
C ARG A 53 25.72 51.69 8.90
N ILE A 54 25.48 51.14 10.08
CA ILE A 54 24.18 51.15 10.78
C ILE A 54 24.31 51.85 12.13
N GLN A 55 23.20 52.41 12.63
CA GLN A 55 23.10 52.99 13.98
C GLN A 55 22.63 51.95 15.01
N GLY A 56 21.78 51.01 14.60
CA GLY A 56 21.28 49.95 15.47
C GLY A 56 20.43 48.94 14.73
N TYR A 57 19.82 48.04 15.50
CA TYR A 57 18.83 47.07 15.04
C TYR A 57 17.51 47.29 15.76
N ARG A 58 16.41 47.02 15.07
CA ARG A 58 15.07 46.94 15.65
C ARG A 58 14.62 45.48 15.62
N ILE A 59 14.12 44.98 16.74
CA ILE A 59 13.64 43.60 16.89
C ILE A 59 12.18 43.65 17.33
N GLN A 60 11.33 42.92 16.62
CA GLN A 60 9.92 42.73 16.95
C GLN A 60 9.64 41.24 17.19
N VAL A 61 8.94 40.92 18.26
CA VAL A 61 8.53 39.56 18.62
C VAL A 61 7.00 39.53 18.71
N THR A 62 6.38 38.80 17.81
CA THR A 62 4.93 38.63 17.68
C THR A 62 4.56 37.18 17.97
N SER A 63 3.60 36.94 18.86
CA SER A 63 2.94 35.64 19.02
C SER A 63 1.81 35.48 18.03
N ASP A 64 1.39 34.24 17.80
CA ASP A 64 0.15 33.88 17.10
C ASP A 64 -1.12 33.97 17.99
N THR A 65 -0.94 34.15 19.31
CA THR A 65 -1.99 34.48 20.28
C THR A 65 -2.24 36.00 20.36
N GLU A 66 -3.37 36.46 20.91
CA GLU A 66 -3.71 37.90 21.10
C GLU A 66 -2.75 38.68 22.07
N GLU A 67 -1.56 38.16 22.37
CA GLU A 67 -0.55 38.86 23.18
C GLU A 67 0.07 40.06 22.41
N PRO A 68 0.42 41.15 23.12
CA PRO A 68 0.98 42.34 22.49
C PRO A 68 2.41 42.12 21.97
N THR A 69 2.69 42.60 20.75
CA THR A 69 4.02 42.57 20.13
C THR A 69 5.08 43.24 21.00
N LYS A 70 6.16 42.52 21.33
CA LYS A 70 7.32 43.06 22.05
C LYS A 70 8.31 43.65 21.05
N GLU A 71 8.58 44.96 21.12
CA GLU A 71 9.58 45.64 20.28
C GLU A 71 10.70 46.27 21.12
N PHE A 72 11.94 46.10 20.69
CA PHE A 72 13.10 46.75 21.31
C PHE A 72 14.23 47.00 20.31
N SER A 73 15.12 47.94 20.63
CA SER A 73 16.25 48.32 19.76
C SER A 73 17.60 48.01 20.41
N LEU A 74 18.57 47.65 19.59
CA LEU A 74 19.93 47.28 20.00
C LEU A 74 20.99 48.14 19.28
N PRO A 75 22.15 48.36 19.89
CA PRO A 75 23.22 49.15 19.28
C PRO A 75 23.85 48.43 18.08
N ALA A 76 24.47 49.19 17.17
CA ALA A 76 25.13 48.68 15.97
C ALA A 76 26.24 47.63 16.21
N SER A 77 26.77 47.55 17.44
CA SER A 77 27.77 46.55 17.84
C SER A 77 27.17 45.20 18.27
N ALA A 78 25.85 45.12 18.46
CA ALA A 78 25.19 43.88 18.88
C ALA A 78 25.17 42.86 17.74
N THR A 79 25.55 41.62 18.06
CA THR A 79 25.46 40.44 17.18
C THR A 79 24.66 39.31 17.81
N LYS A 80 24.13 39.53 19.03
CA LYS A 80 23.27 38.59 19.75
C LYS A 80 22.42 39.30 20.82
N THR A 81 21.28 38.73 21.16
CA THR A 81 20.41 39.15 22.28
C THR A 81 19.66 37.94 22.84
N SER A 82 19.04 38.07 24.02
CA SER A 82 18.13 37.06 24.56
C SER A 82 16.70 37.61 24.62
N ILE A 83 15.73 36.77 24.27
CA ILE A 83 14.30 37.04 24.35
C ILE A 83 13.75 36.12 25.44
N SER A 84 13.32 36.72 26.56
CA SER A 84 12.77 36.03 27.72
C SER A 84 11.24 36.15 27.78
N ASP A 85 10.63 35.41 28.72
CA ASP A 85 9.19 35.43 29.00
C ASP A 85 8.36 34.99 27.78
N LEU A 86 8.81 33.89 27.16
CA LEU A 86 8.12 33.20 26.08
C LEU A 86 7.36 32.00 26.65
N SER A 87 6.12 31.80 26.20
CA SER A 87 5.29 30.67 26.60
C SER A 87 5.70 29.39 25.84
N PRO A 88 5.85 28.25 26.52
CA PRO A 88 6.08 26.97 25.85
C PRO A 88 4.93 26.61 24.91
N ASP A 89 5.23 25.93 23.81
CA ASP A 89 4.29 25.45 22.79
C ASP A 89 3.48 26.56 22.06
N VAL A 90 3.92 27.82 22.15
CA VAL A 90 3.40 28.97 21.39
C VAL A 90 4.41 29.39 20.31
N ASP A 91 3.94 29.67 19.09
CA ASP A 91 4.78 30.08 17.98
C ASP A 91 5.01 31.60 18.01
N TYR A 92 6.29 32.00 18.09
CA TYR A 92 6.68 33.40 18.00
C TYR A 92 7.42 33.69 16.70
N VAL A 93 6.99 34.73 16.00
CA VAL A 93 7.66 35.31 14.83
C VAL A 93 8.54 36.46 15.30
N VAL A 94 9.85 36.30 15.14
CA VAL A 94 10.86 37.32 15.49
C VAL A 94 11.40 37.96 14.23
N THR A 95 11.28 39.27 14.15
CA THR A 95 11.73 40.08 13.02
C THR A 95 12.87 41.00 13.44
N ILE A 96 13.96 41.05 12.68
CA ILE A 96 15.06 42.00 12.90
C ILE A 96 15.39 42.78 11.62
N SER A 97 15.55 44.08 11.78
CA SER A 97 15.96 45.04 10.75
C SER A 97 17.11 45.89 11.28
N ALA A 98 18.02 46.31 10.41
CA ALA A 98 19.06 47.27 10.75
C ALA A 98 18.65 48.66 10.26
N TYR A 99 18.91 49.70 11.05
CA TYR A 99 18.53 51.07 10.69
C TYR A 99 19.71 52.04 10.76
N ALA A 100 19.67 53.07 9.93
CA ALA A 100 20.61 54.18 9.89
C ALA A 100 19.87 55.49 9.60
N GLY A 101 19.60 56.30 10.64
CA GLY A 101 18.78 57.51 10.50
C GLY A 101 17.30 57.16 10.30
N SER A 102 16.65 57.70 9.26
CA SER A 102 15.27 57.35 8.89
C SER A 102 15.14 56.16 7.94
N GLU A 103 16.25 55.55 7.52
CA GLU A 103 16.26 54.38 6.65
C GLU A 103 16.41 53.08 7.44
N GLU A 104 15.61 52.09 7.08
CA GLU A 104 15.57 50.76 7.68
C GLU A 104 15.77 49.70 6.60
N SER A 105 16.54 48.66 6.89
CA SER A 105 16.75 47.53 5.99
C SER A 105 15.47 46.72 5.84
N LEU A 106 15.41 45.88 4.80
CA LEU A 106 14.41 44.82 4.78
C LEU A 106 14.52 43.98 6.07
N PRO A 107 13.39 43.64 6.71
CA PRO A 107 13.42 42.77 7.87
C PRO A 107 13.81 41.35 7.46
N ILE A 108 14.59 40.69 8.31
CA ILE A 108 14.74 39.24 8.27
C ILE A 108 13.95 38.65 9.43
N THR A 109 13.27 37.54 9.16
CA THR A 109 12.35 36.92 10.10
C THR A 109 12.80 35.52 10.44
N GLY A 110 12.60 35.12 11.68
CA GLY A 110 12.78 33.75 12.15
C GLY A 110 11.68 33.34 13.10
N THR A 111 11.32 32.07 13.09
CA THR A 111 10.28 31.51 13.97
C THR A 111 10.92 30.76 15.14
N ILE A 112 10.35 30.90 16.33
CA ILE A 112 10.77 30.19 17.52
C ILE A 112 9.57 29.53 18.19
N THR A 113 9.73 28.25 18.53
CA THR A 113 8.77 27.46 19.31
C THR A 113 9.54 26.79 20.43
N LEU A 114 9.20 27.09 21.68
CA LEU A 114 9.86 26.52 22.85
C LEU A 114 9.06 25.29 23.30
N GLN A 115 9.59 24.10 23.05
CA GLN A 115 8.94 22.86 23.51
C GLN A 115 9.25 22.65 25.00
N SER A 116 8.22 22.33 25.79
CA SER A 116 8.38 21.85 27.17
C SER A 116 9.32 20.63 27.17
N SER A 117 10.49 20.77 27.81
CA SER A 117 11.55 19.76 27.71
C SER A 117 11.35 18.62 28.71
N GLY A 118 10.66 17.57 28.25
CA GLY A 118 10.91 16.21 28.71
C GLY A 118 12.31 15.77 28.28
N SER A 119 13.17 15.50 29.25
CA SER A 119 14.60 15.23 29.14
C SER A 119 15.00 14.04 28.26
N SER A 120 15.92 14.25 27.32
CA SER A 120 16.95 13.26 26.97
C SER A 120 18.21 13.92 26.37
N SER A 121 19.25 14.07 27.19
CA SER A 121 20.66 14.13 26.77
C SER A 121 21.31 12.83 27.27
N GLY A 122 22.22 12.14 26.60
CA GLY A 122 22.73 12.17 25.24
C GLY A 122 23.83 11.09 25.18
N THR A 123 23.93 10.34 24.09
CA THR A 123 25.21 9.82 23.60
C THR A 123 25.12 9.63 22.09
N SER A 124 26.08 10.21 21.39
CA SER A 124 26.27 10.09 19.94
C SER A 124 26.32 8.61 19.52
N ARG A 125 25.24 8.15 18.89
CA ARG A 125 25.24 7.01 17.97
C ARG A 125 24.73 7.51 16.63
N LYS A 126 25.37 7.05 15.55
CA LYS A 126 25.00 7.33 14.16
C LYS A 126 23.49 7.11 13.95
N PRO A 127 22.83 7.87 13.06
CA PRO A 127 21.39 7.76 12.89
C PRO A 127 21.05 6.43 12.21
N ASP A 128 20.47 5.51 12.98
CA ASP A 128 19.81 4.31 12.49
C ASP A 128 18.37 4.63 12.03
N ALA A 129 17.92 3.93 10.99
CA ALA A 129 16.72 4.17 10.21
C ALA A 129 15.39 3.75 10.90
N SER A 130 14.99 4.43 11.97
CA SER A 130 13.82 4.00 12.78
C SER A 130 12.70 5.03 13.04
N ASP A 131 12.77 6.26 12.55
CA ASP A 131 11.72 7.29 12.80
C ASP A 131 10.66 7.39 11.68
N SER A 132 10.34 6.27 11.03
CA SER A 132 9.24 6.23 10.05
C SER A 132 7.90 6.03 10.77
N VAL A 133 6.95 6.95 10.59
CA VAL A 133 5.53 6.72 10.93
C VAL A 133 5.07 5.45 10.20
N LYS A 134 4.52 4.49 10.94
CA LYS A 134 3.95 3.25 10.39
C LYS A 134 2.46 3.24 10.69
N CYS A 135 1.65 2.88 9.70
CA CYS A 135 0.22 2.66 9.91
C CYS A 135 0.00 1.41 10.77
N SER A 136 -1.18 1.30 11.38
CA SER A 136 -1.60 0.11 12.14
C SER A 136 -1.47 -1.17 11.29
N TYR A 137 -1.23 -2.30 11.95
CA TYR A 137 -1.22 -3.62 11.29
C TYR A 137 -2.58 -3.97 10.65
N SER A 138 -3.66 -3.30 11.09
CA SER A 138 -5.02 -3.43 10.57
C SER A 138 -5.32 -2.55 9.35
N ALA A 139 -4.47 -1.59 9.01
CA ALA A 139 -4.73 -0.65 7.91
C ALA A 139 -4.52 -1.34 6.55
N ILE A 140 -5.61 -1.90 6.02
CA ILE A 140 -5.69 -2.60 4.74
C ILE A 140 -6.51 -1.75 3.76
N ALA A 141 -5.86 -1.22 2.72
CA ALA A 141 -6.51 -0.39 1.70
C ALA A 141 -5.95 -0.62 0.30
N ASP A 142 -6.66 -0.11 -0.70
CA ASP A 142 -6.12 0.11 -2.05
C ASP A 142 -5.71 1.58 -2.18
N VAL A 143 -4.40 1.83 -2.20
CA VAL A 143 -3.82 3.18 -2.23
C VAL A 143 -3.25 3.46 -3.62
N ALA A 144 -3.76 4.49 -4.29
CA ALA A 144 -3.21 4.96 -5.56
C ALA A 144 -2.56 6.32 -5.39
N PHE A 145 -1.37 6.50 -5.95
CA PHE A 145 -0.73 7.81 -6.08
C PHE A 145 -0.93 8.34 -7.49
N LEU A 146 -1.54 9.52 -7.61
CA LEU A 146 -1.66 10.27 -8.86
C LEU A 146 -0.61 11.39 -8.85
N VAL A 147 0.42 11.23 -9.68
CA VAL A 147 1.66 11.98 -9.58
C VAL A 147 1.85 12.88 -10.78
N ASP A 148 1.91 14.18 -10.53
CA ASP A 148 2.23 15.17 -11.55
C ASP A 148 3.68 15.00 -12.03
N GLY A 149 3.81 14.72 -13.33
CA GLY A 149 5.09 14.57 -14.04
C GLY A 149 5.33 15.68 -15.04
N SER A 150 4.59 16.80 -14.97
CA SER A 150 4.68 17.94 -15.90
C SER A 150 6.03 18.67 -15.87
N TRP A 151 6.23 19.60 -16.82
CA TRP A 151 7.44 20.39 -16.95
C TRP A 151 7.70 21.33 -15.77
N SER A 152 6.66 21.81 -15.08
CA SER A 152 6.77 22.70 -13.92
C SER A 152 7.46 22.01 -12.74
N VAL A 153 7.22 20.71 -12.56
CA VAL A 153 7.82 19.93 -11.48
C VAL A 153 9.35 19.93 -11.60
N GLY A 154 9.85 19.61 -12.79
CA GLY A 154 11.28 19.58 -13.09
C GLY A 154 12.02 18.34 -12.57
N ARG A 155 12.93 17.80 -13.39
CA ARG A 155 13.74 16.59 -13.09
C ARG A 155 14.43 16.60 -11.73
N PRO A 156 15.09 17.69 -11.27
CA PRO A 156 15.78 17.69 -9.98
C PRO A 156 14.85 17.55 -8.77
N ASN A 157 13.59 17.93 -8.92
CA ASN A 157 12.60 17.94 -7.84
C ASN A 157 11.82 16.63 -7.74
N PHE A 158 11.72 15.88 -8.84
CA PHE A 158 11.01 14.60 -8.89
C PHE A 158 11.50 13.59 -7.84
N LYS A 159 12.77 13.67 -7.44
CA LYS A 159 13.34 12.86 -6.35
C LYS A 159 12.66 13.07 -4.99
N TYR A 160 12.11 14.26 -4.71
CA TYR A 160 11.40 14.53 -3.46
C TYR A 160 10.04 13.85 -3.45
N ILE A 161 9.35 13.85 -4.59
CA ILE A 161 8.10 13.11 -4.81
C ILE A 161 8.34 11.59 -4.62
N GLN A 162 9.37 11.03 -5.26
CA GLN A 162 9.72 9.61 -5.09
C GLN A 162 9.96 9.23 -3.61
N LYS A 163 10.67 10.08 -2.86
CA LYS A 163 10.91 9.88 -1.42
C LYS A 163 9.62 9.95 -0.60
N PHE A 164 8.74 10.91 -0.92
CA PHE A 164 7.46 11.05 -0.25
C PHE A 164 6.53 9.86 -0.50
N ILE A 165 6.41 9.41 -1.74
CA ILE A 165 5.64 8.21 -2.09
C ILE A 165 6.25 6.99 -1.39
N SER A 166 7.58 6.84 -1.40
CA SER A 166 8.26 5.73 -0.73
C SER A 166 7.98 5.70 0.77
N ALA A 167 7.92 6.85 1.41
CA ALA A 167 7.63 6.92 2.84
C ALA A 167 6.17 6.67 3.16
N THR A 168 5.25 7.23 2.36
CA THR A 168 3.80 7.04 2.55
C THR A 168 3.39 5.60 2.26
N ALA A 169 3.77 5.07 1.09
CA ALA A 169 3.55 3.67 0.74
C ALA A 169 4.29 2.71 1.69
N GLY A 170 5.48 3.11 2.15
CA GLY A 170 6.28 2.39 3.14
C GLY A 170 5.72 2.46 4.57
N ALA A 171 4.74 3.30 4.87
CA ALA A 171 4.09 3.29 6.18
C ALA A 171 3.16 2.08 6.33
N PHE A 172 2.62 1.56 5.22
CA PHE A 172 1.71 0.42 5.18
C PHE A 172 2.43 -0.93 5.15
N GLN A 173 1.68 -1.99 5.49
CA GLN A 173 2.07 -3.34 5.15
C GLN A 173 1.57 -3.69 3.75
N VAL A 174 2.52 -3.95 2.86
CA VAL A 174 2.25 -4.27 1.47
C VAL A 174 2.13 -5.78 1.31
N GLY A 175 1.03 -6.22 0.73
CA GLY A 175 0.67 -7.64 0.59
C GLY A 175 -0.59 -7.81 -0.24
N GLU A 176 -0.82 -9.02 -0.75
CA GLU A 176 -2.02 -9.34 -1.53
C GLU A 176 -3.30 -9.24 -0.69
N ASP A 177 -3.24 -9.69 0.55
CA ASP A 177 -4.28 -9.60 1.59
C ASP A 177 -4.12 -8.35 2.48
N LYS A 178 -3.12 -7.51 2.21
CA LYS A 178 -2.82 -6.27 2.96
C LYS A 178 -3.02 -5.04 2.06
N THR A 179 -2.30 -3.96 2.31
CA THR A 179 -2.42 -2.76 1.50
C THR A 179 -1.79 -2.96 0.14
N ARG A 180 -2.52 -2.59 -0.93
CA ARG A 180 -2.07 -2.64 -2.32
C ARG A 180 -1.78 -1.22 -2.78
N VAL A 181 -0.71 -1.04 -3.56
CA VAL A 181 -0.25 0.30 -3.97
C VAL A 181 -0.10 0.38 -5.48
N ALA A 182 -0.69 1.42 -6.08
CA ALA A 182 -0.53 1.78 -7.48
C ALA A 182 0.11 3.17 -7.60
N VAL A 183 0.81 3.40 -8.70
CA VAL A 183 1.33 4.72 -9.07
C VAL A 183 0.94 5.02 -10.51
N VAL A 184 0.24 6.13 -10.69
CA VAL A 184 -0.13 6.71 -11.98
C VAL A 184 0.60 8.03 -12.10
N GLN A 185 1.34 8.23 -13.19
CA GLN A 185 1.98 9.49 -13.50
C GLN A 185 1.21 10.18 -14.62
N TYR A 186 1.03 11.50 -14.53
CA TYR A 186 0.32 12.26 -15.55
C TYR A 186 1.08 13.50 -16.00
N SER A 187 0.86 13.89 -17.25
CA SER A 187 1.21 15.20 -17.78
C SER A 187 0.21 15.60 -18.87
N ASN A 188 0.56 15.51 -20.16
CA ASN A 188 -0.39 15.60 -21.28
C ASN A 188 -1.34 14.39 -21.35
N ASP A 189 -0.88 13.26 -20.83
CA ASP A 189 -1.59 11.98 -20.77
C ASP A 189 -1.30 11.30 -19.42
N ALA A 190 -2.25 10.52 -18.93
CA ALA A 190 -2.07 9.70 -17.74
C ALA A 190 -1.62 8.28 -18.10
N LYS A 191 -0.64 7.77 -17.34
CA LYS A 191 -0.08 6.43 -17.52
C LYS A 191 0.11 5.74 -16.17
N ALA A 192 -0.37 4.51 -16.05
CA ALA A 192 -0.01 3.65 -14.93
C ALA A 192 1.47 3.23 -15.04
N GLU A 193 2.27 3.58 -14.03
CA GLU A 193 3.63 3.05 -13.92
C GLU A 193 3.59 1.62 -13.37
N PHE A 194 2.66 1.35 -12.45
CA PHE A 194 2.25 0.00 -12.07
C PHE A 194 0.87 0.02 -11.38
N ASN A 195 0.15 -1.10 -11.48
CA ASN A 195 -1.20 -1.28 -10.93
C ASN A 195 -1.17 -1.84 -9.50
N LEU A 196 -2.33 -1.82 -8.81
CA LEU A 196 -2.47 -2.27 -7.41
C LEU A 196 -2.03 -3.72 -7.23
N ASN A 197 -2.20 -4.56 -8.26
CA ASN A 197 -1.82 -5.98 -8.24
C ASN A 197 -0.38 -6.28 -8.69
N THR A 198 0.47 -5.29 -8.93
CA THR A 198 1.80 -5.52 -9.53
C THR A 198 2.88 -5.81 -8.49
N HIS A 199 2.95 -5.05 -7.40
CA HIS A 199 4.02 -5.15 -6.40
C HIS A 199 3.48 -5.51 -5.00
N MET A 200 3.40 -6.82 -4.74
CA MET A 200 2.80 -7.37 -3.50
C MET A 200 3.77 -7.49 -2.32
N THR A 201 5.00 -6.99 -2.42
CA THR A 201 5.94 -6.98 -1.29
C THR A 201 6.56 -5.60 -1.13
N ARG A 202 6.76 -5.19 0.12
CA ARG A 202 7.35 -3.89 0.46
C ARG A 202 8.71 -3.66 -0.25
N PRO A 203 9.67 -4.60 -0.28
CA PRO A 203 10.94 -4.38 -1.00
C PRO A 203 10.77 -4.25 -2.52
N ALA A 204 9.83 -4.98 -3.14
CA ALA A 204 9.56 -4.84 -4.57
C ALA A 204 8.93 -3.48 -4.88
N LEU A 205 7.94 -3.07 -4.08
CA LEU A 205 7.27 -1.78 -4.22
C LEU A 205 8.24 -0.61 -4.09
N LEU A 206 9.06 -0.58 -3.03
CA LEU A 206 10.01 0.52 -2.80
C LEU A 206 11.08 0.62 -3.89
N ARG A 207 11.51 -0.51 -4.47
CA ARG A 207 12.41 -0.51 -5.64
C ARG A 207 11.73 0.05 -6.88
N ALA A 208 10.48 -0.33 -7.13
CA ALA A 208 9.70 0.19 -8.26
C ALA A 208 9.51 1.71 -8.16
N ILE A 209 9.12 2.22 -6.98
CA ILE A 209 8.98 3.66 -6.72
C ILE A 209 10.31 4.39 -6.92
N GLY A 210 11.42 3.83 -6.43
CA GLY A 210 12.75 4.41 -6.61
C GLY A 210 13.23 4.45 -8.07
N SER A 211 12.61 3.66 -8.96
CA SER A 211 12.95 3.58 -10.38
C SER A 211 12.05 4.42 -11.29
N LEU A 212 11.06 5.13 -10.73
CA LEU A 212 10.12 5.95 -11.51
C LEU A 212 10.87 7.01 -12.32
N ALA A 213 10.59 7.06 -13.63
CA ALA A 213 11.16 8.07 -14.51
C ALA A 213 10.34 9.36 -14.46
N TYR A 214 11.00 10.50 -14.64
CA TYR A 214 10.33 11.78 -14.85
C TYR A 214 9.80 11.87 -16.29
N LYS A 215 8.51 12.21 -16.47
CA LYS A 215 7.82 12.22 -17.77
C LYS A 215 8.04 13.51 -18.58
N GLY A 216 7.69 14.66 -18.01
CA GLY A 216 7.57 15.95 -18.71
C GLY A 216 6.25 16.08 -19.47
N GLY A 217 5.72 17.31 -19.57
CA GLY A 217 4.48 17.64 -20.30
C GLY A 217 3.68 18.77 -19.65
N ASP A 218 2.46 18.99 -20.12
CA ASP A 218 1.45 19.89 -19.54
C ASP A 218 0.78 19.23 -18.32
N THR A 219 -0.20 19.90 -17.69
CA THR A 219 -0.86 19.42 -16.45
C THR A 219 -2.36 19.15 -16.69
N MET A 220 -2.69 17.94 -17.17
CA MET A 220 -4.07 17.49 -17.43
C MET A 220 -4.61 16.62 -16.27
N THR A 221 -4.85 17.23 -15.11
CA THR A 221 -5.29 16.52 -13.88
C THR A 221 -6.68 15.92 -14.02
N GLY A 222 -7.59 16.54 -14.77
CA GLY A 222 -8.95 16.03 -15.00
C GLY A 222 -8.96 14.72 -15.77
N ASP A 223 -8.24 14.65 -16.89
CA ASP A 223 -8.02 13.42 -17.66
C ASP A 223 -7.32 12.35 -16.82
N ALA A 224 -6.39 12.75 -15.96
CA ALA A 224 -5.71 11.85 -15.04
C ALA A 224 -6.65 11.24 -13.98
N LEU A 225 -7.59 12.03 -13.43
CA LEU A 225 -8.63 11.53 -12.54
C LEU A 225 -9.59 10.58 -13.27
N ASN A 226 -9.95 10.88 -14.52
CA ASN A 226 -10.73 9.96 -15.36
C ASN A 226 -9.97 8.64 -15.62
N PHE A 227 -8.66 8.71 -15.88
CA PHE A 227 -7.84 7.52 -16.04
C PHE A 227 -7.82 6.65 -14.77
N VAL A 228 -7.66 7.27 -13.60
CA VAL A 228 -7.71 6.56 -12.30
C VAL A 228 -9.07 5.87 -12.10
N LEU A 229 -10.16 6.57 -12.42
CA LEU A 229 -11.53 6.05 -12.33
C LEU A 229 -11.78 4.85 -13.26
N GLN A 230 -11.26 4.89 -14.49
CA GLN A 230 -11.51 3.88 -15.53
C GLN A 230 -10.52 2.72 -15.52
N ASN A 231 -9.30 2.93 -15.04
CA ASN A 231 -8.22 1.96 -15.19
C ASN A 231 -7.58 1.54 -13.87
N THR A 232 -7.50 2.41 -12.86
CA THR A 232 -6.75 2.11 -11.62
C THR A 232 -7.63 1.47 -10.55
N PHE A 233 -8.76 2.09 -10.20
CA PHE A 233 -9.71 1.52 -9.23
C PHE A 233 -10.66 0.50 -9.86
N THR A 234 -10.14 -0.37 -10.72
CA THR A 234 -10.87 -1.49 -11.32
C THR A 234 -10.39 -2.83 -10.77
N GLU A 235 -11.27 -3.82 -10.73
CA GLU A 235 -10.89 -5.18 -10.28
C GLU A 235 -9.75 -5.76 -11.14
N ALA A 236 -9.74 -5.46 -12.44
CA ALA A 236 -8.68 -5.88 -13.36
C ALA A 236 -7.30 -5.32 -12.98
N ALA A 237 -7.24 -4.10 -12.44
CA ALA A 237 -6.01 -3.48 -11.95
C ALA A 237 -5.69 -3.82 -10.49
N GLY A 238 -6.49 -4.67 -9.83
CA GLY A 238 -6.24 -5.14 -8.46
C GLY A 238 -7.01 -4.41 -7.36
N SER A 239 -7.93 -3.51 -7.72
CA SER A 239 -8.85 -2.84 -6.78
C SER A 239 -9.86 -3.83 -6.22
N ARG A 240 -10.06 -3.86 -4.90
CA ARG A 240 -10.97 -4.75 -4.18
C ARG A 240 -12.23 -3.99 -3.75
N SER A 241 -13.40 -4.43 -4.16
CA SER A 241 -14.68 -3.72 -3.91
C SER A 241 -15.02 -3.52 -2.43
N SER A 242 -14.59 -4.42 -1.55
CA SER A 242 -14.89 -4.40 -0.11
C SER A 242 -13.79 -3.81 0.78
N PHE A 243 -12.83 -3.07 0.20
CA PHE A 243 -11.73 -2.45 0.94
C PHE A 243 -11.68 -0.94 0.72
N PRO A 244 -11.20 -0.16 1.71
CA PRO A 244 -10.99 1.27 1.57
C PRO A 244 -10.20 1.61 0.31
N LYS A 245 -10.57 2.73 -0.31
CA LYS A 245 -9.87 3.25 -1.48
C LYS A 245 -9.35 4.62 -1.16
N VAL A 246 -8.05 4.81 -1.33
CA VAL A 246 -7.40 6.08 -1.09
C VAL A 246 -6.65 6.52 -2.33
N LEU A 247 -6.89 7.75 -2.75
CA LEU A 247 -6.18 8.44 -3.80
C LEU A 247 -5.36 9.58 -3.20
N VAL A 248 -4.04 9.53 -3.40
CA VAL A 248 -3.12 10.62 -3.04
C VAL A 248 -2.72 11.35 -4.32
N ILE A 249 -3.17 12.59 -4.46
CA ILE A 249 -2.85 13.47 -5.60
C ILE A 249 -1.66 14.36 -5.21
N ILE A 250 -0.63 14.41 -6.06
CA ILE A 250 0.53 15.29 -5.89
C ILE A 250 0.61 16.17 -7.13
N THR A 251 0.49 17.50 -6.96
CA THR A 251 0.53 18.47 -8.07
C THR A 251 1.27 19.74 -7.69
N ASP A 252 1.88 20.42 -8.66
CA ASP A 252 2.63 21.67 -8.44
C ASP A 252 2.03 22.89 -9.16
N GLY A 253 0.86 22.72 -9.80
CA GLY A 253 0.23 23.76 -10.61
C GLY A 253 -1.27 23.57 -10.77
N LYS A 254 -1.88 24.48 -11.53
CA LYS A 254 -3.31 24.44 -11.87
C LYS A 254 -3.54 23.53 -13.06
N SER A 255 -4.63 22.77 -13.06
CA SER A 255 -5.02 21.93 -14.19
C SER A 255 -5.48 22.78 -15.39
N GLU A 256 -5.15 22.32 -16.60
CA GLU A 256 -5.60 22.92 -17.86
C GLU A 256 -7.00 22.42 -18.28
N ASP A 257 -7.57 21.46 -17.54
CA ASP A 257 -8.87 20.83 -17.75
C ASP A 257 -9.71 20.72 -16.46
N SER A 258 -10.99 20.37 -16.59
CA SER A 258 -11.91 20.36 -15.44
C SER A 258 -11.73 19.11 -14.56
N VAL A 259 -11.48 19.32 -13.26
CA VAL A 259 -11.25 18.24 -12.28
C VAL A 259 -12.50 17.83 -11.48
N GLU A 260 -13.46 18.75 -11.29
CA GLU A 260 -14.54 18.60 -10.29
C GLU A 260 -15.45 17.40 -10.56
N SER A 261 -15.83 17.19 -11.83
CA SER A 261 -16.77 16.13 -12.21
C SER A 261 -16.20 14.73 -12.00
N TYR A 262 -14.91 14.53 -12.23
CA TYR A 262 -14.23 13.25 -12.06
C TYR A 262 -13.89 12.98 -10.60
N ALA A 263 -13.44 14.00 -9.87
CA ALA A 263 -13.21 13.89 -8.43
C ALA A 263 -14.49 13.55 -7.67
N ARG A 264 -15.63 14.16 -8.06
CA ARG A 264 -16.95 13.79 -7.50
C ARG A 264 -17.27 12.31 -7.75
N GLN A 265 -17.10 11.80 -8.97
CA GLN A 265 -17.35 10.39 -9.27
C GLN A 265 -16.46 9.42 -8.48
N LEU A 266 -15.21 9.79 -8.22
CA LEU A 266 -14.32 8.99 -7.37
C LEU A 266 -14.81 8.96 -5.92
N ARG A 267 -15.18 10.12 -5.36
CA ARG A 267 -15.75 10.20 -4.00
C ARG A 267 -17.08 9.44 -3.89
N ASP A 268 -17.95 9.54 -4.89
CA ASP A 268 -19.22 8.81 -4.95
C ASP A 268 -19.02 7.28 -5.02
N ARG A 269 -17.84 6.81 -5.46
CA ARG A 269 -17.42 5.40 -5.42
C ARG A 269 -16.67 5.03 -4.14
N GLY A 270 -16.71 5.87 -3.11
CA GLY A 270 -16.08 5.62 -1.81
C GLY A 270 -14.56 5.78 -1.82
N VAL A 271 -13.99 6.55 -2.75
CA VAL A 271 -12.55 6.86 -2.74
C VAL A 271 -12.29 8.10 -1.88
N GLU A 272 -11.46 7.97 -0.85
CA GLU A 272 -10.90 9.11 -0.11
C GLU A 272 -9.81 9.77 -0.93
N ILE A 273 -9.84 11.09 -1.02
CA ILE A 273 -8.90 11.85 -1.84
C ILE A 273 -8.12 12.81 -0.96
N PHE A 274 -6.81 12.58 -0.86
CA PHE A 274 -5.83 13.47 -0.24
C PHE A 274 -5.04 14.21 -1.32
N VAL A 275 -4.78 15.49 -1.12
CA VAL A 275 -4.10 16.35 -2.09
C VAL A 275 -2.90 17.02 -1.45
N LEU A 276 -1.72 16.82 -2.05
CA LEU A 276 -0.49 17.53 -1.73
C LEU A 276 -0.19 18.52 -2.86
N GLY A 277 -0.45 19.80 -2.61
CA GLY A 277 -0.07 20.92 -3.46
C GLY A 277 1.35 21.38 -3.15
N ILE A 278 2.12 21.67 -4.20
CA ILE A 278 3.50 22.14 -4.09
C ILE A 278 3.61 23.48 -4.85
N GLN A 279 4.42 24.41 -4.34
CA GLN A 279 4.63 25.75 -4.92
C GLN A 279 3.34 26.57 -5.08
N GLN A 280 2.85 26.73 -6.32
CA GLN A 280 1.74 27.61 -6.69
C GLN A 280 0.46 26.81 -7.01
N ALA A 281 0.33 25.60 -6.47
CA ALA A 281 -0.87 24.79 -6.60
C ALA A 281 -2.13 25.57 -6.16
N ASP A 282 -3.16 25.56 -7.00
CA ASP A 282 -4.39 26.33 -6.82
C ASP A 282 -5.26 25.71 -5.71
N GLU A 283 -5.34 26.36 -4.55
CA GLU A 283 -6.07 25.84 -3.39
C GLU A 283 -7.57 25.68 -3.65
N ALA A 284 -8.16 26.52 -4.51
CA ALA A 284 -9.56 26.39 -4.87
C ALA A 284 -9.79 25.12 -5.69
N GLU A 285 -8.89 24.81 -6.63
CA GLU A 285 -8.92 23.57 -7.40
C GLU A 285 -8.68 22.33 -6.53
N MET A 286 -7.72 22.40 -5.59
CA MET A 286 -7.49 21.30 -4.64
C MET A 286 -8.73 20.96 -3.82
N LYS A 287 -9.53 21.97 -3.42
CA LYS A 287 -10.81 21.77 -2.71
C LYS A 287 -11.89 21.11 -3.57
N LEU A 288 -11.83 21.26 -4.89
CA LEU A 288 -12.73 20.56 -5.82
C LEU A 288 -12.37 19.07 -5.92
N MET A 289 -11.10 18.71 -5.70
CA MET A 289 -10.60 17.34 -5.77
C MET A 289 -10.68 16.58 -4.44
N ALA A 290 -10.18 17.18 -3.37
CA ALA A 290 -10.01 16.53 -2.07
C ALA A 290 -11.34 16.09 -1.43
N SER A 291 -11.25 15.11 -0.52
CA SER A 291 -12.34 14.73 0.38
C SER A 291 -12.42 15.70 1.57
N THR A 292 -13.57 15.71 2.25
CA THR A 292 -13.79 16.53 3.45
C THR A 292 -13.51 15.73 4.72
N PRO A 293 -12.98 16.35 5.80
CA PRO A 293 -12.71 17.78 5.95
C PRO A 293 -11.37 18.22 5.33
N TYR A 294 -11.34 19.39 4.68
CA TYR A 294 -10.16 19.86 3.95
C TYR A 294 -8.90 20.03 4.82
N ARG A 295 -9.07 20.36 6.10
CA ARG A 295 -7.94 20.54 7.05
C ARG A 295 -7.07 19.30 7.25
N THR A 296 -7.59 18.11 6.95
CA THR A 296 -6.84 16.83 7.05
C THR A 296 -6.54 16.20 5.69
N HIS A 297 -7.08 16.78 4.60
CA HIS A 297 -7.01 16.20 3.25
C HIS A 297 -6.26 17.08 2.24
N ILE A 298 -5.99 18.34 2.57
CA ILE A 298 -5.25 19.27 1.70
C ILE A 298 -4.01 19.75 2.44
N TYR A 299 -2.85 19.54 1.83
CA TYR A 299 -1.57 20.00 2.33
C TYR A 299 -0.91 20.84 1.25
N ASN A 300 -0.44 22.04 1.61
CA ASN A 300 0.29 22.91 0.71
C ASN A 300 1.71 23.15 1.21
N VAL A 301 2.69 23.05 0.33
CA VAL A 301 4.09 23.32 0.67
C VAL A 301 4.72 24.29 -0.33
N ALA A 302 5.46 25.28 0.17
CA ALA A 302 6.05 26.31 -0.68
C ALA A 302 7.13 25.77 -1.65
N THR A 303 7.82 24.69 -1.29
CA THR A 303 8.91 24.10 -2.09
C THR A 303 8.93 22.57 -1.99
N PHE A 304 9.52 21.89 -2.99
CA PHE A 304 9.63 20.43 -3.01
C PHE A 304 10.44 19.84 -1.84
N ASP A 305 11.43 20.55 -1.32
CA ASP A 305 12.21 20.10 -0.16
C ASP A 305 11.46 20.27 1.17
N ALA A 306 10.41 21.10 1.20
CA ALA A 306 9.54 21.30 2.36
C ALA A 306 8.49 20.19 2.54
N ILE A 307 8.32 19.27 1.56
CA ILE A 307 7.44 18.09 1.68
C ILE A 307 7.74 17.28 2.96
N LYS A 308 9.01 17.21 3.36
CA LYS A 308 9.45 16.52 4.59
C LYS A 308 8.80 17.07 5.87
N ASN A 309 8.36 18.33 5.87
CA ASN A 309 7.80 18.99 7.03
C ASN A 309 6.36 18.52 7.30
N VAL A 310 5.59 18.28 6.23
CA VAL A 310 4.19 17.80 6.31
C VAL A 310 4.09 16.28 6.27
N GLN A 311 5.15 15.60 5.86
CA GLN A 311 5.17 14.15 5.62
C GLN A 311 4.68 13.31 6.82
N LYS A 312 5.10 13.65 8.05
CA LYS A 312 4.72 12.89 9.25
C LYS A 312 3.20 12.95 9.50
N GLU A 313 2.66 14.16 9.42
CA GLU A 313 1.25 14.44 9.65
C GLU A 313 0.38 13.88 8.52
N PHE A 314 0.80 14.08 7.27
CA PHE A 314 0.13 13.55 6.09
C PHE A 314 -0.04 12.03 6.17
N ILE A 315 1.04 11.31 6.49
CA ILE A 315 0.99 9.85 6.64
C ILE A 315 0.00 9.46 7.74
N ALA A 316 0.01 10.17 8.88
CA ALA A 316 -0.91 9.89 9.98
C ALA A 316 -2.39 10.06 9.56
N GLN A 317 -2.72 11.13 8.82
CA GLN A 317 -4.08 11.34 8.33
C GLN A 317 -4.51 10.30 7.29
N VAL A 318 -3.60 9.92 6.37
CA VAL A 318 -3.88 8.85 5.41
C VAL A 318 -4.09 7.50 6.11
N CYS A 319 -3.32 7.17 7.16
CA CYS A 319 -3.57 5.97 7.95
C CYS A 319 -4.94 6.03 8.66
N ALA A 320 -5.30 7.19 9.23
CA ALA A 320 -6.55 7.37 9.95
C ALA A 320 -7.77 7.23 9.02
N GLY A 321 -7.74 7.84 7.82
CA GLY A 321 -8.82 7.70 6.83
C GLY A 321 -9.05 6.25 6.39
N VAL A 322 -7.97 5.48 6.23
CA VAL A 322 -8.07 4.03 5.95
C VAL A 322 -8.76 3.27 7.09
N ASP A 323 -8.41 3.55 8.34
CA ASP A 323 -9.02 2.90 9.51
C ASP A 323 -10.52 3.27 9.62
N ASP A 324 -10.89 4.54 9.37
CA ASP A 324 -12.28 5.01 9.37
C ASP A 324 -13.12 4.33 8.26
N GLN A 325 -12.57 4.21 7.05
CA GLN A 325 -13.23 3.48 5.97
C GLN A 325 -13.39 1.98 6.23
N LEU A 326 -12.39 1.33 6.85
CA LEU A 326 -12.50 -0.07 7.25
C LEU A 326 -13.65 -0.26 8.23
N ASN A 327 -13.75 0.61 9.23
CA ASN A 327 -14.84 0.58 10.20
C ASN A 327 -16.20 0.77 9.51
N SER A 328 -16.27 1.57 8.44
CA SER A 328 -17.51 1.78 7.67
C SER A 328 -17.88 0.61 6.73
N LEU A 329 -16.91 -0.04 6.07
CA LEU A 329 -17.16 -1.13 5.10
C LEU A 329 -17.55 -2.45 5.77
N ILE A 330 -17.17 -2.62 7.04
CA ILE A 330 -17.56 -3.77 7.88
C ILE A 330 -19.03 -3.63 8.36
N SER A 331 -19.68 -2.47 8.16
CA SER A 331 -21.07 -2.21 8.56
C SER A 331 -22.15 -2.70 7.57
N GLY A 332 -21.77 -3.34 6.47
CA GLY A 332 -22.69 -3.90 5.45
C GLY A 332 -23.39 -5.20 5.85
N GLU A 333 -24.30 -5.10 6.82
CA GLU A 333 -25.48 -5.95 7.07
C GLU A 333 -25.29 -7.44 7.41
N GLU A 334 -24.72 -7.67 8.60
CA GLU A 334 -25.43 -8.40 9.64
C GLU A 334 -25.18 -7.63 10.95
N VAL A 335 -26.07 -6.70 11.30
CA VAL A 335 -25.90 -5.89 12.52
C VAL A 335 -26.01 -6.83 13.71
N VAL A 336 -24.86 -7.18 14.28
CA VAL A 336 -24.80 -7.96 15.50
C VAL A 336 -25.19 -7.02 16.63
N GLU A 337 -26.31 -7.29 17.27
CA GLU A 337 -26.74 -6.52 18.44
C GLU A 337 -25.68 -6.61 19.54
N PRO A 338 -25.26 -5.48 20.14
CA PRO A 338 -24.27 -5.52 21.19
C PRO A 338 -24.79 -6.24 22.45
N ALA A 339 -23.87 -6.76 23.25
CA ALA A 339 -24.16 -7.07 24.66
C ALA A 339 -24.62 -5.78 25.37
N SER A 340 -25.29 -5.90 26.51
CA SER A 340 -25.72 -4.73 27.28
C SER A 340 -25.21 -4.79 28.71
N ASN A 341 -25.28 -3.67 29.42
CA ASN A 341 -25.02 -3.62 30.87
C ASN A 341 -23.64 -4.19 31.26
N LEU A 342 -22.57 -3.82 30.53
CA LEU A 342 -21.21 -4.15 30.92
C LEU A 342 -20.88 -3.46 32.24
N GLN A 343 -20.65 -4.23 33.31
CA GLN A 343 -20.24 -3.71 34.61
C GLN A 343 -18.90 -4.28 35.03
N VAL A 344 -18.19 -3.47 35.81
CA VAL A 344 -16.97 -3.86 36.50
C VAL A 344 -17.33 -4.16 37.95
N LEU A 345 -16.99 -5.36 38.41
CA LEU A 345 -17.34 -5.81 39.77
C LEU A 345 -16.13 -5.73 40.71
N GLU A 346 -15.05 -6.44 40.38
CA GLU A 346 -13.87 -6.58 41.23
C GLU A 346 -12.65 -6.01 40.50
N VAL A 347 -12.01 -5.00 41.10
CA VAL A 347 -10.82 -4.36 40.55
C VAL A 347 -9.67 -4.59 41.52
N ALA A 348 -8.63 -5.24 41.03
CA ALA A 348 -7.38 -5.45 41.75
C ALA A 348 -6.23 -4.74 41.04
N SER A 349 -5.02 -4.88 41.58
CA SER A 349 -3.82 -4.29 40.99
C SER A 349 -3.42 -4.93 39.65
N LYS A 350 -3.81 -6.18 39.39
CA LYS A 350 -3.48 -6.89 38.14
C LYS A 350 -4.64 -7.65 37.52
N SER A 351 -5.86 -7.45 38.01
CA SER A 351 -7.03 -8.12 37.46
C SER A 351 -8.30 -7.30 37.59
N ILE A 352 -9.21 -7.50 36.66
CA ILE A 352 -10.54 -6.89 36.66
C ILE A 352 -11.56 -7.97 36.33
N ARG A 353 -12.60 -8.13 37.17
CA ARG A 353 -13.79 -8.92 36.87
C ARG A 353 -14.83 -8.04 36.19
N VAL A 354 -15.27 -8.48 35.02
CA VAL A 354 -16.34 -7.83 34.26
C VAL A 354 -17.51 -8.79 34.04
N ASN A 355 -18.73 -8.27 34.05
CA ASN A 355 -19.95 -8.99 33.68
C ASN A 355 -20.79 -8.16 32.71
N TRP A 356 -21.68 -8.81 31.96
CA TRP A 356 -22.59 -8.16 31.03
C TRP A 356 -23.86 -8.99 30.85
N ASP A 357 -24.92 -8.36 30.36
CA ASP A 357 -26.11 -9.05 29.90
C ASP A 357 -25.89 -9.53 28.46
N ALA A 358 -26.31 -10.77 28.17
CA ALA A 358 -26.14 -11.38 26.87
C ALA A 358 -26.80 -10.54 25.75
N SER A 359 -26.21 -10.58 24.55
CA SER A 359 -26.82 -9.96 23.37
C SER A 359 -28.19 -10.56 23.09
N ILE A 360 -29.11 -9.71 22.61
CA ILE A 360 -30.49 -10.10 22.28
C ILE A 360 -30.51 -10.99 21.02
N GLY A 361 -29.50 -10.89 20.16
CA GLY A 361 -29.37 -11.70 18.94
C GLY A 361 -28.59 -12.99 19.13
N GLU A 362 -28.70 -13.92 18.18
CA GLU A 362 -27.85 -15.13 18.16
C GLU A 362 -26.39 -14.74 17.84
N VAL A 363 -25.53 -14.91 18.83
CA VAL A 363 -24.10 -14.63 18.75
C VAL A 363 -23.30 -15.93 18.79
N THR A 364 -22.16 -15.95 18.10
CA THR A 364 -21.19 -17.05 18.17
C THR A 364 -20.22 -16.90 19.34
N GLY A 365 -20.16 -15.73 19.98
CA GLY A 365 -19.29 -15.45 21.12
C GLY A 365 -19.20 -13.96 21.44
N TYR A 366 -18.26 -13.61 22.32
CA TYR A 366 -17.91 -12.22 22.63
C TYR A 366 -16.42 -11.99 22.49
N LYS A 367 -16.01 -10.76 22.16
CA LYS A 367 -14.62 -10.31 22.22
C LYS A 367 -14.51 -9.21 23.26
N LEU A 368 -13.61 -9.38 24.21
CA LEU A 368 -13.27 -8.37 25.20
C LEU A 368 -11.87 -7.83 24.89
N GLN A 369 -11.74 -6.51 24.77
CA GLN A 369 -10.48 -5.84 24.48
C GLN A 369 -10.13 -4.89 25.63
N MET A 370 -8.93 -5.04 26.17
CA MET A 370 -8.39 -4.21 27.25
C MET A 370 -7.29 -3.33 26.67
N ILE A 371 -7.54 -2.03 26.57
CA ILE A 371 -6.60 -1.07 26.00
C ILE A 371 -6.04 -0.21 27.13
N PRO A 372 -4.76 -0.37 27.52
CA PRO A 372 -4.13 0.49 28.51
C PRO A 372 -3.94 1.91 27.95
N MET A 373 -4.36 2.92 28.70
CA MET A 373 -4.26 4.34 28.35
C MET A 373 -2.84 4.93 28.52
N MET A 374 -1.82 4.07 28.53
CA MET A 374 -0.41 4.44 28.67
C MET A 374 0.33 4.16 27.34
N ALA A 375 1.05 5.16 26.83
CA ALA A 375 1.80 5.04 25.56
C ALA A 375 2.80 3.87 25.59
N GLY A 376 2.81 3.06 24.52
CA GLY A 376 3.69 1.88 24.39
C GLY A 376 3.22 0.63 25.16
N SER A 377 2.10 0.71 25.88
CA SER A 377 1.53 -0.42 26.62
C SER A 377 0.75 -1.34 25.68
N LYS A 378 0.88 -2.65 25.94
CA LYS A 378 0.37 -3.69 25.04
C LYS A 378 -1.11 -3.96 25.32
N ARG A 379 -1.96 -3.91 24.28
CA ARG A 379 -3.40 -4.23 24.38
C ARG A 379 -3.60 -5.75 24.56
N GLN A 380 -4.63 -6.14 25.30
CA GLN A 380 -4.97 -7.55 25.51
C GLN A 380 -6.34 -7.84 24.91
N GLU A 381 -6.46 -8.96 24.19
CA GLU A 381 -7.72 -9.41 23.58
C GLU A 381 -8.10 -10.80 24.09
N LEU A 382 -9.37 -10.96 24.42
CA LEU A 382 -9.94 -12.21 24.92
C LEU A 382 -11.21 -12.56 24.15
N TYR A 383 -11.26 -13.78 23.61
CA TYR A 383 -12.45 -14.32 22.96
C TYR A 383 -13.18 -15.26 23.92
N LEU A 384 -14.51 -15.11 23.98
CA LEU A 384 -15.40 -15.73 24.95
C LEU A 384 -16.50 -16.49 24.22
N GLY A 385 -16.97 -17.58 24.81
CA GLY A 385 -18.07 -18.38 24.26
C GLY A 385 -19.42 -17.65 24.30
N PRO A 386 -20.41 -18.09 23.51
CA PRO A 386 -21.72 -17.42 23.40
C PRO A 386 -22.57 -17.49 24.68
N GLY A 387 -22.32 -18.50 25.52
CA GLY A 387 -22.98 -18.64 26.82
C GLY A 387 -22.28 -17.95 27.99
N GLN A 388 -21.15 -17.26 27.77
CA GLN A 388 -20.42 -16.56 28.82
C GLN A 388 -20.87 -15.10 28.93
N THR A 389 -21.15 -14.67 30.17
CA THR A 389 -21.60 -13.31 30.52
C THR A 389 -20.76 -12.67 31.62
N SER A 390 -19.67 -13.31 32.03
CA SER A 390 -18.73 -12.81 33.02
C SER A 390 -17.34 -13.39 32.78
N VAL A 391 -16.30 -12.59 33.02
CA VAL A 391 -14.91 -13.06 32.99
C VAL A 391 -14.01 -12.27 33.92
N VAL A 392 -13.00 -12.93 34.49
CA VAL A 392 -11.92 -12.29 35.24
C VAL A 392 -10.72 -12.14 34.30
N VAL A 393 -10.40 -10.90 33.92
CA VAL A 393 -9.19 -10.59 33.16
C VAL A 393 -8.03 -10.43 34.13
N ARG A 394 -6.96 -11.21 33.96
CA ARG A 394 -5.75 -11.19 34.81
C ARG A 394 -4.54 -10.68 34.00
N ASP A 395 -3.40 -10.51 34.68
CA ASP A 395 -2.13 -10.00 34.15
C ASP A 395 -2.16 -8.55 33.61
N LEU A 396 -3.06 -7.73 34.16
CA LEU A 396 -3.12 -6.31 33.85
C LEU A 396 -1.97 -5.53 34.52
N SER A 397 -1.60 -4.42 33.92
CA SER A 397 -0.68 -3.46 34.49
C SER A 397 -1.35 -2.75 35.68
N PRO A 398 -0.65 -2.63 36.81
CA PRO A 398 -1.15 -1.90 37.97
C PRO A 398 -1.14 -0.39 37.76
N ASP A 399 -1.97 0.32 38.53
CA ASP A 399 -2.18 1.77 38.45
C ASP A 399 -2.50 2.29 37.03
N THR A 400 -3.03 1.43 36.18
CA THR A 400 -3.19 1.69 34.75
C THR A 400 -4.66 1.85 34.44
N GLU A 401 -5.01 2.95 33.78
CA GLU A 401 -6.36 3.14 33.25
C GLU A 401 -6.54 2.31 31.98
N TYR A 402 -7.60 1.50 31.94
CA TYR A 402 -7.95 0.66 30.81
C TYR A 402 -9.27 1.11 30.21
N GLN A 403 -9.28 1.25 28.89
CA GLN A 403 -10.48 1.25 28.09
C GLN A 403 -10.87 -0.21 27.81
N ILE A 404 -11.97 -0.66 28.41
CA ILE A 404 -12.50 -2.01 28.26
C ILE A 404 -13.61 -1.98 27.22
N SER A 405 -13.45 -2.74 26.13
CA SER A 405 -14.39 -2.81 25.00
C SER A 405 -14.93 -4.22 24.85
N LEU A 406 -16.24 -4.39 24.99
CA LEU A 406 -16.92 -5.67 24.77
C LEU A 406 -17.69 -5.64 23.45
N PHE A 407 -17.42 -6.61 22.58
CA PHE A 407 -18.10 -6.81 21.31
C PHE A 407 -18.86 -8.14 21.37
N ALA A 408 -20.12 -8.16 20.94
CA ALA A 408 -20.81 -9.40 20.56
C ALA A 408 -20.33 -9.82 19.17
N LEU A 409 -20.13 -11.13 18.95
CA LEU A 409 -19.63 -11.65 17.67
C LEU A 409 -20.66 -12.54 16.99
N LYS A 410 -20.79 -12.42 15.68
CA LYS A 410 -21.45 -13.41 14.82
C LYS A 410 -20.49 -13.84 13.71
N GLY A 411 -19.89 -15.01 13.87
CA GLY A 411 -18.74 -15.44 13.08
C GLY A 411 -17.54 -14.52 13.31
N LEU A 412 -17.19 -13.73 12.30
CA LEU A 412 -16.12 -12.73 12.33
C LEU A 412 -16.61 -11.30 12.57
N THR A 413 -17.92 -11.07 12.52
CA THR A 413 -18.49 -9.73 12.55
C THR A 413 -18.71 -9.30 14.00
N PRO A 414 -18.02 -8.25 14.49
CA PRO A 414 -18.29 -7.69 15.80
C PRO A 414 -19.47 -6.72 15.77
N SER A 415 -20.21 -6.62 16.88
CA SER A 415 -21.16 -5.55 17.16
C SER A 415 -20.44 -4.21 17.36
N GLU A 416 -21.21 -3.13 17.52
CA GLU A 416 -20.65 -1.95 18.19
C GLU A 416 -20.19 -2.33 19.62
N PRO A 417 -19.09 -1.78 20.13
CA PRO A 417 -18.61 -2.15 21.44
C PRO A 417 -19.35 -1.43 22.56
N VAL A 418 -19.61 -2.14 23.65
CA VAL A 418 -19.91 -1.53 24.94
C VAL A 418 -18.62 -1.24 25.66
N MET A 419 -18.47 0.00 26.12
CA MET A 419 -17.22 0.55 26.60
C MET A 419 -17.34 0.94 28.07
N VAL A 420 -16.33 0.60 28.87
CA VAL A 420 -16.17 1.13 30.23
C VAL A 420 -14.71 1.47 30.49
N MET A 421 -14.47 2.60 31.14
CA MET A 421 -13.13 2.98 31.60
C MET A 421 -12.95 2.45 33.02
N GLN A 422 -11.86 1.75 33.27
CA GLN A 422 -11.53 1.29 34.60
C GLN A 422 -10.04 1.41 34.87
N LYS A 423 -9.69 2.07 35.97
CA LYS A 423 -8.33 2.09 36.48
C LYS A 423 -8.08 0.90 37.38
N THR A 424 -7.05 0.11 37.09
CA THR A 424 -6.56 -0.92 38.01
C THR A 424 -6.04 -0.24 39.26
N GLN A 425 -6.12 -0.93 40.40
CA GLN A 425 -5.55 -0.38 41.62
C GLN A 425 -4.03 -0.26 41.44
N PRO A 426 -3.38 0.74 42.04
CA PRO A 426 -1.94 0.71 42.12
C PRO A 426 -1.50 -0.60 42.76
N VAL A 427 -0.30 -1.09 42.42
CA VAL A 427 0.36 -1.99 43.38
C VAL A 427 0.56 -1.11 44.59
N THR A 428 -0.33 -1.22 45.56
CA THR A 428 -0.05 -0.77 46.91
C THR A 428 1.13 -1.64 47.30
N VAL A 429 2.36 -1.21 47.03
CA VAL A 429 3.52 -1.74 47.73
C VAL A 429 3.49 -0.94 49.02
N SER A 430 2.79 -1.45 50.03
CA SER A 430 3.02 -0.92 51.36
C SER A 430 4.51 -1.10 51.63
N LEU A 431 5.13 -0.06 52.17
CA LEU A 431 6.52 -0.13 52.63
C LEU A 431 6.71 -1.14 53.77
N GLU A 432 5.60 -1.67 54.28
CA GLU A 432 5.47 -2.80 55.17
C GLU A 432 5.12 -4.04 54.33
N CYS A 433 5.78 -5.17 54.54
CA CYS A 433 5.55 -6.43 53.81
C CYS A 433 4.18 -7.10 54.17
N SER A 434 3.12 -6.31 54.36
CA SER A 434 1.82 -6.67 54.94
C SER A 434 0.65 -6.07 54.13
N LEU A 435 0.40 -6.64 52.94
CA LEU A 435 -0.67 -6.22 52.02
C LEU A 435 -1.93 -7.07 52.13
N GLY A 436 -2.50 -7.19 53.33
CA GLY A 436 -3.81 -7.87 53.51
C GLY A 436 -3.83 -9.36 53.13
N VAL A 437 -2.68 -9.96 52.86
CA VAL A 437 -2.45 -11.40 52.68
C VAL A 437 -1.31 -11.77 53.63
N ASP A 438 -1.46 -12.84 54.41
CA ASP A 438 -0.41 -13.33 55.30
C ASP A 438 0.82 -13.78 54.48
N VAL A 439 1.80 -12.87 54.29
CA VAL A 439 3.03 -13.17 53.56
C VAL A 439 3.86 -14.16 54.36
N GLN A 440 4.10 -15.33 53.78
CA GLN A 440 4.94 -16.38 54.36
C GLN A 440 6.28 -16.41 53.64
N ALA A 441 7.38 -16.29 54.40
CA ALA A 441 8.75 -16.45 53.89
C ALA A 441 9.70 -16.89 55.00
N ASP A 442 10.73 -17.67 54.65
CA ASP A 442 11.84 -17.98 55.53
C ASP A 442 13.06 -17.17 55.11
N VAL A 443 13.44 -16.19 55.93
CA VAL A 443 14.50 -15.23 55.63
C VAL A 443 15.73 -15.51 56.48
N VAL A 444 16.89 -15.66 55.84
CA VAL A 444 18.18 -15.84 56.51
C VAL A 444 19.06 -14.62 56.25
N LEU A 445 19.36 -13.86 57.30
CA LEU A 445 20.33 -12.78 57.30
C LEU A 445 21.73 -13.38 57.46
N LEU A 446 22.53 -13.35 56.40
CA LEU A 446 23.90 -13.85 56.38
C LEU A 446 24.88 -12.68 56.39
N VAL A 447 25.46 -12.40 57.55
CA VAL A 447 26.12 -11.13 57.84
C VAL A 447 27.61 -11.35 58.05
N ASP A 448 28.44 -10.63 57.28
CA ASP A 448 29.88 -10.63 57.49
C ASP A 448 30.23 -9.99 58.85
N GLY A 449 31.07 -10.68 59.60
CA GLY A 449 31.63 -10.26 60.88
C GLY A 449 33.15 -10.20 60.85
N SER A 450 33.77 -10.16 59.66
CA SER A 450 35.21 -10.11 59.43
C SER A 450 35.88 -8.87 60.05
N TYR A 451 37.21 -8.94 60.18
CA TYR A 451 38.01 -7.84 60.74
C TYR A 451 38.03 -6.57 59.89
N SER A 452 37.76 -6.66 58.58
CA SER A 452 37.73 -5.51 57.66
C SER A 452 36.64 -4.50 57.99
N ILE A 453 35.52 -4.98 58.54
CA ILE A 453 34.37 -4.12 58.90
C ILE A 453 34.75 -3.18 60.05
N GLY A 454 35.32 -3.73 61.12
CA GLY A 454 35.62 -3.00 62.35
C GLY A 454 34.40 -2.73 63.24
N LEU A 455 34.64 -2.58 64.55
CA LEU A 455 33.59 -2.52 65.57
C LEU A 455 32.60 -1.35 65.36
N ALA A 456 33.09 -0.18 64.94
CA ALA A 456 32.27 1.01 64.72
C ALA A 456 31.30 0.83 63.54
N ASN A 457 31.77 0.28 62.42
CA ASN A 457 30.91 0.02 61.25
C ASN A 457 29.97 -1.17 61.49
N PHE A 458 30.38 -2.15 62.30
CA PHE A 458 29.50 -3.26 62.68
C PHE A 458 28.27 -2.78 63.47
N ALA A 459 28.39 -1.70 64.25
CA ALA A 459 27.21 -1.07 64.87
C ALA A 459 26.22 -0.52 63.82
N LYS A 460 26.72 0.00 62.69
CA LYS A 460 25.89 0.46 61.57
C LYS A 460 25.22 -0.70 60.83
N VAL A 461 25.92 -1.83 60.68
CA VAL A 461 25.31 -3.08 60.16
C VAL A 461 24.14 -3.53 61.04
N ARG A 462 24.28 -3.51 62.38
CA ARG A 462 23.17 -3.83 63.29
C ARG A 462 21.99 -2.89 63.13
N ALA A 463 22.25 -1.58 63.03
CA ALA A 463 21.21 -0.59 62.81
C ALA A 463 20.48 -0.80 61.46
N PHE A 464 21.21 -1.16 60.41
CA PHE A 464 20.64 -1.48 59.11
C PHE A 464 19.75 -2.74 59.15
N LEU A 465 20.23 -3.82 59.79
CA LEU A 465 19.45 -5.04 59.97
C LEU A 465 18.19 -4.80 60.79
N GLU A 466 18.26 -3.93 61.80
CA GLU A 466 17.09 -3.53 62.57
C GLU A 466 16.04 -2.84 61.69
N VAL A 467 16.45 -1.88 60.84
CA VAL A 467 15.53 -1.23 59.89
C VAL A 467 14.89 -2.26 58.96
N LEU A 468 15.67 -3.19 58.42
CA LEU A 468 15.19 -4.23 57.51
C LEU A 468 14.21 -5.19 58.18
N VAL A 469 14.49 -5.62 59.42
CA VAL A 469 13.63 -6.53 60.19
C VAL A 469 12.30 -5.88 60.56
N ASN A 470 12.30 -4.57 60.87
CA ASN A 470 11.08 -3.82 61.16
C ASN A 470 10.12 -3.70 59.96
N SER A 471 10.60 -3.96 58.74
CA SER A 471 9.76 -3.95 57.54
C SER A 471 8.96 -5.24 57.34
N PHE A 472 9.25 -6.31 58.08
CA PHE A 472 8.60 -7.62 57.93
C PHE A 472 7.56 -7.89 59.04
N ASP A 473 6.47 -8.54 58.68
CA ASP A 473 5.48 -9.05 59.62
C ASP A 473 5.92 -10.44 60.13
N ILE A 474 6.52 -10.46 61.32
CA ILE A 474 7.20 -11.64 61.87
C ILE A 474 6.23 -12.48 62.69
N GLY A 475 6.18 -13.78 62.38
CA GLY A 475 5.36 -14.74 63.08
C GLY A 475 5.53 -16.18 62.60
N PRO A 476 5.07 -17.18 63.38
CA PRO A 476 5.21 -18.59 63.02
C PRO A 476 4.50 -18.95 61.70
N ASN A 477 3.38 -18.29 61.41
CA ASN A 477 2.60 -18.44 60.17
C ASN A 477 2.82 -17.29 59.18
N LYS A 478 3.85 -16.46 59.39
CA LYS A 478 4.17 -15.28 58.57
C LYS A 478 5.63 -15.31 58.13
N VAL A 479 6.40 -14.22 58.22
CA VAL A 479 7.84 -14.24 57.96
C VAL A 479 8.59 -14.80 59.18
N GLN A 480 9.49 -15.76 58.95
CA GLN A 480 10.43 -16.28 59.95
C GLN A 480 11.84 -15.81 59.61
N ILE A 481 12.61 -15.35 60.61
CA ILE A 481 13.95 -14.81 60.41
C ILE A 481 14.98 -15.63 61.19
N SER A 482 16.11 -15.91 60.54
CA SER A 482 17.33 -16.45 61.14
C SER A 482 18.49 -15.51 60.87
N LEU A 483 19.42 -15.40 61.82
CA LEU A 483 20.65 -14.64 61.64
C LEU A 483 21.87 -15.56 61.78
N VAL A 484 22.71 -15.54 60.76
CA VAL A 484 24.01 -16.20 60.72
C VAL A 484 25.07 -15.13 60.50
N GLN A 485 26.02 -15.06 61.44
CA GLN A 485 27.21 -14.24 61.28
C GLN A 485 28.33 -15.13 60.73
N TYR A 486 29.10 -14.66 59.76
CA TYR A 486 30.25 -15.41 59.26
C TYR A 486 31.52 -14.59 59.28
N SER A 487 32.63 -15.29 59.47
CA SER A 487 33.96 -14.74 59.21
C SER A 487 34.85 -15.85 58.66
N ARG A 488 35.81 -16.36 59.44
CA ARG A 488 36.52 -17.60 59.11
C ARG A 488 35.56 -18.79 59.12
N ASP A 489 34.68 -18.82 60.12
CA ASP A 489 33.69 -19.85 60.32
C ASP A 489 32.30 -19.22 60.53
N PRO A 490 31.24 -19.80 59.96
CA PRO A 490 29.88 -19.34 60.18
C PRO A 490 29.39 -19.71 61.59
N HIS A 491 28.64 -18.80 62.20
CA HIS A 491 28.02 -18.94 63.50
C HIS A 491 26.55 -18.57 63.44
N THR A 492 25.68 -19.45 63.94
CA THR A 492 24.24 -19.16 64.01
C THR A 492 23.97 -18.37 65.28
N GLU A 493 23.46 -17.14 65.16
CA GLU A 493 23.04 -16.34 66.31
C GLU A 493 21.62 -16.76 66.76
N PHE A 494 20.73 -17.06 65.80
CA PHE A 494 19.44 -17.73 66.07
C PHE A 494 18.86 -18.41 64.81
N TYR A 495 18.10 -19.49 65.01
CA TYR A 495 17.40 -20.26 63.95
C TYR A 495 16.02 -19.67 63.63
N LEU A 496 15.42 -20.07 62.50
CA LEU A 496 14.12 -19.59 62.01
C LEU A 496 12.98 -19.78 63.02
N ASN A 497 13.02 -20.87 63.80
CA ASN A 497 12.03 -21.17 64.84
C ASN A 497 12.40 -20.68 66.25
N THR A 498 13.40 -19.80 66.40
CA THR A 498 13.85 -19.32 67.72
C THR A 498 12.99 -18.17 68.26
N HIS A 499 12.60 -17.25 67.38
CA HIS A 499 11.84 -16.05 67.72
C HIS A 499 10.54 -16.04 66.91
N HIS A 500 9.43 -15.64 67.54
CA HIS A 500 8.09 -15.74 66.96
C HIS A 500 7.36 -14.41 66.85
N ASP A 501 8.03 -13.31 67.19
CA ASP A 501 7.49 -11.95 67.15
C ASP A 501 8.60 -10.95 66.82
N LEU A 502 8.19 -9.78 66.33
CA LEU A 502 9.09 -8.72 65.88
C LEU A 502 10.03 -8.22 66.99
N ASN A 503 9.50 -8.03 68.21
CA ASN A 503 10.27 -7.48 69.32
C ASN A 503 11.43 -8.40 69.73
N ALA A 504 11.21 -9.72 69.73
CA ALA A 504 12.24 -10.71 70.02
C ALA A 504 13.37 -10.68 68.98
N VAL A 505 13.04 -10.61 67.68
CA VAL A 505 14.05 -10.55 66.60
C VAL A 505 14.84 -9.25 66.67
N VAL A 506 14.17 -8.09 66.80
CA VAL A 506 14.84 -6.79 66.91
C VAL A 506 15.79 -6.76 68.11
N LYS A 507 15.39 -7.31 69.25
CA LYS A 507 16.26 -7.42 70.43
C LYS A 507 17.51 -8.25 70.13
N ALA A 508 17.36 -9.42 69.49
CA ALA A 508 18.49 -10.28 69.13
C ALA A 508 19.45 -9.58 68.15
N VAL A 509 18.92 -8.89 67.15
CA VAL A 509 19.69 -8.12 66.15
C VAL A 509 20.45 -6.95 66.78
N ARG A 510 19.88 -6.28 67.79
CA ARG A 510 20.58 -5.19 68.49
C ARG A 510 21.77 -5.68 69.32
N THR A 511 21.76 -6.91 69.82
CA THR A 511 22.70 -7.38 70.84
C THR A 511 23.74 -8.40 70.39
N PHE A 512 23.66 -8.95 69.16
CA PHE A 512 24.61 -10.00 68.74
C PHE A 512 26.06 -9.48 68.63
N PRO A 513 27.06 -10.29 69.02
CA PRO A 513 28.43 -9.85 69.17
C PRO A 513 29.17 -9.70 67.84
N TYR A 514 30.19 -8.84 67.82
CA TYR A 514 31.15 -8.77 66.71
C TYR A 514 32.24 -9.83 66.92
N ARG A 515 32.44 -10.74 65.94
CA ARG A 515 33.31 -11.91 66.11
C ARG A 515 34.70 -11.80 65.49
N GLY A 516 34.87 -11.01 64.43
CA GLY A 516 36.14 -10.88 63.72
C GLY A 516 36.55 -12.16 62.96
N GLY A 517 37.47 -12.04 62.00
CA GLY A 517 38.01 -13.15 61.21
C GLY A 517 38.27 -12.79 59.75
N SER A 518 38.53 -13.81 58.90
CA SER A 518 38.56 -13.67 57.44
C SER A 518 37.14 -13.61 56.86
N THR A 519 36.97 -13.44 55.54
CA THR A 519 35.65 -13.36 54.89
C THR A 519 35.41 -14.61 54.05
N ASN A 520 35.01 -15.74 54.66
CA ASN A 520 34.77 -17.01 53.92
C ASN A 520 33.30 -17.15 53.48
N THR A 521 32.93 -16.42 52.44
CA THR A 521 31.54 -16.32 51.95
C THR A 521 31.02 -17.65 51.37
N GLY A 522 31.87 -18.43 50.70
CA GLY A 522 31.49 -19.73 50.11
C GLY A 522 31.11 -20.77 51.16
N ARG A 523 31.92 -20.90 52.21
CA ARG A 523 31.61 -21.73 53.39
C ARG A 523 30.32 -21.29 54.07
N ALA A 524 30.11 -19.99 54.20
CA ALA A 524 28.92 -19.42 54.83
C ALA A 524 27.63 -19.80 54.10
N MET A 525 27.60 -19.70 52.75
CA MET A 525 26.44 -20.13 51.95
C MET A 525 26.19 -21.64 52.01
N THR A 526 27.25 -22.45 52.03
CA THR A 526 27.13 -23.91 52.23
C THR A 526 26.49 -24.22 53.58
N TYR A 527 26.90 -23.51 54.62
CA TYR A 527 26.35 -23.67 55.97
C TYR A 527 24.88 -23.27 56.05
N VAL A 528 24.46 -22.18 55.40
CA VAL A 528 23.05 -21.79 55.32
C VAL A 528 22.19 -22.91 54.71
N ARG A 529 22.62 -23.49 53.58
CA ARG A 529 21.91 -24.63 52.94
C ARG A 529 21.79 -25.83 53.88
N GLU A 530 22.90 -26.23 54.49
CA GLU A 530 22.99 -27.53 55.19
C GLU A 530 22.56 -27.49 56.66
N LYS A 531 22.59 -26.32 57.30
CA LYS A 531 22.38 -26.19 58.75
C LYS A 531 21.24 -25.26 59.14
N ILE A 532 20.87 -24.30 58.29
CA ILE A 532 19.82 -23.31 58.60
C ILE A 532 18.50 -23.65 57.93
N PHE A 533 18.51 -23.87 56.60
CA PHE A 533 17.32 -24.28 55.85
C PHE A 533 16.98 -25.76 56.06
N GLN A 534 16.79 -26.14 57.32
CA GLN A 534 16.47 -27.49 57.76
C GLN A 534 15.11 -27.47 58.47
N ALA A 535 14.27 -28.48 58.22
CA ALA A 535 12.90 -28.52 58.76
C ALA A 535 12.88 -28.51 60.31
N ASN A 536 13.84 -29.20 60.94
CA ASN A 536 14.00 -29.21 62.39
C ASN A 536 14.54 -27.88 62.98
N ARG A 537 14.92 -26.91 62.13
CA ARG A 537 15.37 -25.56 62.49
C ARG A 537 14.38 -24.47 62.09
N GLY A 538 13.15 -24.85 61.72
CA GLY A 538 12.07 -23.93 61.40
C GLY A 538 11.83 -23.72 59.91
N ALA A 539 12.70 -24.22 59.02
CA ALA A 539 12.48 -24.06 57.59
C ALA A 539 11.21 -24.79 57.14
N ARG A 540 10.27 -24.06 56.57
CA ARG A 540 8.97 -24.55 56.13
C ARG A 540 9.06 -25.14 54.72
N ALA A 541 8.20 -26.12 54.48
CA ALA A 541 7.91 -26.60 53.13
C ALA A 541 6.90 -25.64 52.47
N HIS A 542 7.00 -25.45 51.16
CA HIS A 542 6.05 -24.65 50.36
C HIS A 542 5.99 -23.14 50.71
N VAL A 543 7.08 -22.60 51.23
CA VAL A 543 7.27 -21.17 51.53
C VAL A 543 8.58 -20.72 50.85
N PRO A 544 8.66 -19.51 50.24
CA PRO A 544 9.90 -19.01 49.67
C PRO A 544 11.00 -18.90 50.71
N ARG A 545 12.22 -19.25 50.28
CA ARG A 545 13.43 -19.15 51.09
C ARG A 545 14.27 -18.01 50.55
N VAL A 546 14.59 -17.06 51.41
CA VAL A 546 15.36 -15.87 51.03
C VAL A 546 16.65 -15.82 51.85
N ASN A 547 17.77 -15.58 51.20
CA ASN A 547 19.05 -15.31 51.85
C ASN A 547 19.50 -13.88 51.53
N ILE A 548 19.77 -13.10 52.57
CA ILE A 548 20.27 -11.73 52.43
C ILE A 548 21.71 -11.73 52.91
N LEU A 549 22.63 -11.69 51.97
CA LEU A 549 24.07 -11.67 52.21
C LEU A 549 24.55 -10.22 52.36
N ILE A 550 25.28 -9.91 53.43
CA ILE A 550 25.93 -8.60 53.64
C ILE A 550 27.43 -8.82 53.79
N THR A 551 28.25 -8.18 52.96
CA THR A 551 29.72 -8.29 52.97
C THR A 551 30.40 -6.95 52.71
N ASP A 552 31.58 -6.72 53.29
CA ASP A 552 32.36 -5.50 53.07
C ASP A 552 33.61 -5.72 52.20
N GLY A 553 33.85 -6.96 51.78
CA GLY A 553 35.07 -7.33 51.06
C GLY A 553 34.95 -8.60 50.23
N LYS A 554 36.03 -8.90 49.51
CA LYS A 554 36.19 -10.07 48.65
C LYS A 554 36.22 -11.36 49.47
N SER A 555 35.57 -12.42 48.99
CA SER A 555 35.67 -13.72 49.64
C SER A 555 37.10 -14.26 49.63
N SER A 556 37.48 -14.86 50.76
CA SER A 556 38.76 -15.55 50.96
C SER A 556 38.72 -17.02 50.53
N ASP A 557 37.54 -17.55 50.20
CA ASP A 557 37.33 -18.91 49.70
C ASP A 557 36.49 -18.93 48.40
N ALA A 558 36.43 -20.10 47.74
CA ALA A 558 35.65 -20.29 46.53
C ALA A 558 34.14 -20.22 46.81
N PHE A 559 33.46 -19.28 46.16
CA PHE A 559 32.06 -18.95 46.47
C PHE A 559 31.06 -19.31 45.35
N GLN A 560 31.51 -19.46 44.10
CA GLN A 560 30.61 -19.68 42.95
C GLN A 560 29.83 -21.00 43.02
N ASP A 561 30.51 -22.10 43.34
CA ASP A 561 29.89 -23.42 43.49
C ASP A 561 28.90 -23.46 44.67
N PRO A 562 29.26 -23.00 45.88
CA PRO A 562 28.31 -22.85 46.98
C PRO A 562 27.08 -22.00 46.63
N ALA A 563 27.28 -20.84 45.97
CA ALA A 563 26.18 -19.97 45.56
C ALA A 563 25.25 -20.67 44.58
N THR A 564 25.80 -21.33 43.55
CA THR A 564 25.00 -22.09 42.57
C THR A 564 24.19 -23.18 43.23
N LYS A 565 24.79 -23.95 44.15
CA LYS A 565 24.07 -25.00 44.87
C LYS A 565 22.99 -24.45 45.80
N LEU A 566 23.20 -23.27 46.40
CA LEU A 566 22.20 -22.61 47.22
C LEU A 566 21.02 -22.14 46.37
N ARG A 567 21.28 -21.47 45.22
CA ARG A 567 20.24 -21.09 44.25
C ARG A 567 19.44 -22.28 43.72
N ASN A 568 20.13 -23.37 43.36
CA ASN A 568 19.50 -24.61 42.89
C ASN A 568 18.69 -25.34 43.98
N SER A 569 18.78 -24.90 45.24
CA SER A 569 17.94 -25.39 46.34
C SER A 569 16.67 -24.54 46.54
N ASP A 570 16.24 -23.83 45.49
CA ASP A 570 15.12 -22.88 45.48
C ASP A 570 15.26 -21.78 46.55
N VAL A 571 16.48 -21.26 46.72
CA VAL A 571 16.76 -20.12 47.61
C VAL A 571 17.04 -18.87 46.77
N GLU A 572 16.34 -17.79 47.11
CA GLU A 572 16.52 -16.48 46.51
C GLU A 572 17.59 -15.68 47.26
N ILE A 573 18.68 -15.32 46.60
CA ILE A 573 19.83 -14.67 47.23
C ILE A 573 19.89 -13.19 46.82
N PHE A 574 19.80 -12.31 47.81
CA PHE A 574 20.09 -10.88 47.71
C PHE A 574 21.47 -10.60 48.29
N ALA A 575 22.29 -9.85 47.57
CA ALA A 575 23.66 -9.54 47.97
C ALA A 575 23.85 -8.03 48.17
N VAL A 576 24.32 -7.65 49.36
CA VAL A 576 24.60 -6.27 49.76
C VAL A 576 26.10 -6.13 50.01
N GLY A 577 26.76 -5.39 49.13
CA GLY A 577 28.17 -5.03 49.24
C GLY A 577 28.35 -3.64 49.83
N VAL A 578 29.34 -3.49 50.70
CA VAL A 578 29.75 -2.20 51.26
C VAL A 578 31.21 -1.95 50.95
N LYS A 579 31.56 -0.71 50.61
CA LYS A 579 32.96 -0.24 50.50
C LYS A 579 33.82 -1.08 49.55
N ASP A 580 34.62 -2.02 50.06
CA ASP A 580 35.59 -2.80 49.30
C ASP A 580 34.98 -4.08 48.67
N ALA A 581 33.65 -4.24 48.78
CA ALA A 581 32.93 -5.34 48.16
C ALA A 581 33.00 -5.29 46.62
N VAL A 582 33.31 -6.43 46.02
CA VAL A 582 33.48 -6.55 44.56
C VAL A 582 32.13 -6.87 43.91
N ARG A 583 31.56 -5.92 43.16
CA ARG A 583 30.23 -6.08 42.53
C ARG A 583 30.10 -7.34 41.68
N SER A 584 31.11 -7.70 40.89
CA SER A 584 31.07 -8.91 40.05
C SER A 584 31.03 -10.21 40.85
N GLU A 585 31.55 -10.23 42.08
CA GLU A 585 31.40 -11.36 43.00
C GLU A 585 29.97 -11.46 43.53
N LEU A 586 29.38 -10.32 43.90
CA LEU A 586 27.98 -10.26 44.34
C LEU A 586 27.01 -10.69 43.24
N GLU A 587 27.25 -10.27 41.99
CA GLU A 587 26.47 -10.69 40.81
C GLU A 587 26.59 -12.20 40.55
N ALA A 588 27.74 -12.81 40.83
CA ALA A 588 27.93 -14.25 40.72
C ALA A 588 27.27 -15.04 41.88
N ILE A 589 26.97 -14.37 43.00
CA ILE A 589 26.32 -14.96 44.18
C ILE A 589 24.79 -14.81 44.14
N ALA A 590 24.31 -13.61 43.83
CA ALA A 590 22.90 -13.28 43.79
C ALA A 590 22.14 -14.00 42.67
N ASN A 591 20.81 -13.96 42.74
CA ASN A 591 19.94 -14.41 41.66
C ASN A 591 19.85 -13.36 40.54
N THR A 592 19.40 -13.78 39.36
CA THR A 592 19.16 -12.87 38.23
C THR A 592 17.73 -12.29 38.30
N PRO A 593 17.51 -11.02 37.87
CA PRO A 593 18.48 -10.09 37.31
C PRO A 593 19.22 -9.28 38.40
N ALA A 594 20.48 -8.93 38.12
CA ALA A 594 21.40 -8.32 39.09
C ALA A 594 20.92 -6.96 39.63
N GLU A 595 20.20 -6.20 38.80
CA GLU A 595 19.69 -4.86 39.11
C GLU A 595 18.71 -4.86 40.29
N THR A 596 18.10 -6.00 40.59
CA THR A 596 17.11 -6.15 41.69
C THR A 596 17.63 -6.99 42.85
N HIS A 597 18.77 -7.68 42.70
CA HIS A 597 19.31 -8.61 43.70
C HIS A 597 20.70 -8.22 44.22
N VAL A 598 21.37 -7.24 43.60
CA VAL A 598 22.71 -6.77 43.99
C VAL A 598 22.67 -5.29 44.35
N TYR A 599 23.07 -4.98 45.58
CA TYR A 599 23.14 -3.63 46.11
C TYR A 599 24.57 -3.32 46.54
N THR A 600 25.10 -2.18 46.13
CA THR A 600 26.42 -1.72 46.54
C THR A 600 26.34 -0.31 47.10
N VAL A 601 26.89 -0.10 48.30
CA VAL A 601 26.98 1.21 48.93
C VAL A 601 28.44 1.61 49.16
N GLU A 602 28.72 2.90 49.02
CA GLU A 602 30.07 3.46 49.12
C GLU A 602 30.63 3.32 50.55
N ASP A 603 29.75 3.43 51.55
CA ASP A 603 30.08 3.33 52.97
C ASP A 603 28.91 2.78 53.79
N PHE A 604 29.16 2.58 55.09
CA PHE A 604 28.17 2.05 56.03
C PHE A 604 27.11 3.08 56.47
N ASP A 605 27.31 4.37 56.21
CA ASP A 605 26.32 5.42 56.52
C ASP A 605 25.25 5.51 55.42
N ALA A 606 25.60 5.10 54.20
CA ALA A 606 24.73 5.06 53.02
C ALA A 606 23.68 3.94 53.05
N PHE A 607 23.71 3.02 54.02
CA PHE A 607 22.75 1.92 54.16
C PHE A 607 21.28 2.37 54.19
N GLN A 608 21.01 3.55 54.76
CA GLN A 608 19.65 4.10 54.80
C GLN A 608 19.08 4.31 53.39
N ARG A 609 19.93 4.66 52.40
CA ARG A 609 19.49 4.92 51.02
C ARG A 609 18.92 3.68 50.35
N ILE A 610 19.53 2.51 50.59
CA ILE A 610 19.14 1.25 49.94
C ILE A 610 18.04 0.50 50.70
N SER A 611 17.82 0.82 51.98
CA SER A 611 16.90 0.07 52.86
C SER A 611 15.48 -0.06 52.26
N LYS A 612 14.94 1.02 51.71
CA LYS A 612 13.62 1.06 51.07
C LYS A 612 13.56 0.21 49.80
N GLU A 613 14.54 0.39 48.92
CA GLU A 613 14.60 -0.30 47.63
C GLU A 613 14.84 -1.81 47.80
N LEU A 614 15.77 -2.20 48.68
CA LEU A 614 16.04 -3.59 49.02
C LEU A 614 14.80 -4.28 49.60
N THR A 615 14.12 -3.64 50.55
CA THR A 615 12.89 -4.18 51.15
C THR A 615 11.82 -4.42 50.08
N GLN A 616 11.62 -3.46 49.18
CA GLN A 616 10.65 -3.57 48.09
C GLN A 616 10.99 -4.73 47.14
N SER A 617 12.25 -4.86 46.74
CA SER A 617 12.68 -5.98 45.88
C SER A 617 12.48 -7.34 46.56
N ILE A 618 12.80 -7.45 47.85
CA ILE A 618 12.60 -8.70 48.61
C ILE A 618 11.11 -9.05 48.68
N CYS A 619 10.24 -8.10 49.05
CA CYS A 619 8.80 -8.36 49.18
C CYS A 619 8.18 -8.76 47.82
N LEU A 620 8.49 -8.03 46.74
CA LEU A 620 8.03 -8.38 45.39
C LEU A 620 8.46 -9.78 44.96
N ARG A 621 9.68 -10.17 45.32
CA ARG A 621 10.23 -11.47 44.94
C ARG A 621 9.60 -12.62 45.74
N ILE A 622 9.37 -12.42 47.04
CA ILE A 622 8.63 -13.37 47.87
C ILE A 622 7.24 -13.65 47.28
N GLU A 623 6.53 -12.62 46.83
CA GLU A 623 5.21 -12.79 46.20
C GLU A 623 5.26 -13.60 44.90
N GLN A 624 6.24 -13.33 44.04
CA GLN A 624 6.40 -14.05 42.77
C GLN A 624 6.67 -15.55 43.01
N GLU A 625 7.55 -15.88 43.96
CA GLU A 625 7.86 -17.27 44.28
C GLU A 625 6.70 -17.97 45.00
N LEU A 626 5.96 -17.28 45.89
CA LEU A 626 4.72 -17.82 46.47
C LEU A 626 3.71 -18.19 45.39
N ARG A 627 3.52 -17.36 44.35
CA ARG A 627 2.61 -17.69 43.25
C ARG A 627 3.05 -18.95 42.52
N LYS A 628 4.33 -19.08 42.15
CA LYS A 628 4.84 -20.30 41.49
C LYS A 628 4.60 -21.56 42.31
N ILE A 629 4.80 -21.48 43.63
CA ILE A 629 4.54 -22.59 44.53
C ILE A 629 3.04 -22.96 44.54
N HIS A 630 2.15 -21.97 44.58
CA HIS A 630 0.70 -22.21 44.49
C HIS A 630 0.28 -22.80 43.15
N GLN A 631 0.79 -22.28 42.03
CA GLN A 631 0.50 -22.80 40.68
C GLN A 631 0.89 -24.28 40.53
N ARG A 632 2.05 -24.68 41.08
CA ARG A 632 2.51 -26.09 41.08
C ARG A 632 1.61 -27.04 41.89
N ARG A 633 0.76 -26.52 42.78
CA ARG A 633 -0.19 -27.33 43.56
C ARG A 633 -1.51 -27.54 42.84
N LEU A 634 -1.83 -26.71 41.86
CA LEU A 634 -3.05 -26.81 41.06
C LEU A 634 -2.88 -27.88 39.98
N THR A 635 -3.94 -28.65 39.74
CA THR A 635 -3.92 -29.67 38.69
C THR A 635 -3.82 -29.01 37.33
N GLN A 636 -2.79 -29.34 36.56
CA GLN A 636 -2.62 -28.81 35.20
C GLN A 636 -3.36 -29.68 34.16
N PRO A 637 -3.82 -29.08 33.05
CA PRO A 637 -4.28 -29.84 31.90
C PRO A 637 -3.18 -30.74 31.32
N ARG A 638 -3.57 -31.81 30.62
CA ARG A 638 -2.70 -32.83 30.03
C ARG A 638 -3.21 -33.26 28.65
N ASP A 639 -2.39 -34.04 27.94
CA ASP A 639 -2.74 -34.69 26.66
C ASP A 639 -3.32 -33.75 25.58
N LEU A 640 -2.73 -32.56 25.49
CA LEU A 640 -3.05 -31.58 24.46
C LEU A 640 -2.70 -32.14 23.07
N HIS A 641 -3.71 -32.27 22.21
CA HIS A 641 -3.57 -32.73 20.83
C HIS A 641 -4.43 -31.88 19.88
N PHE A 642 -4.09 -31.94 18.59
CA PHE A 642 -4.75 -31.15 17.55
C PHE A 642 -5.41 -32.03 16.48
N SER A 643 -6.53 -31.55 15.96
CA SER A 643 -7.33 -32.21 14.91
C SER A 643 -8.00 -31.18 14.00
N GLU A 644 -8.68 -31.62 12.93
CA GLU A 644 -9.34 -30.71 11.96
C GLU A 644 -8.41 -29.60 11.42
N VAL A 645 -7.15 -29.97 11.14
CA VAL A 645 -6.13 -29.00 10.71
C VAL A 645 -6.43 -28.49 9.31
N GLY A 646 -6.77 -27.20 9.21
CA GLY A 646 -7.02 -26.48 7.97
C GLY A 646 -5.96 -25.41 7.70
N SER A 647 -6.16 -24.66 6.62
CA SER A 647 -5.28 -23.54 6.26
C SER A 647 -5.46 -22.30 7.14
N ARG A 648 -6.60 -22.18 7.81
CA ARG A 648 -6.98 -20.99 8.62
C ARG A 648 -7.31 -21.32 10.08
N GLY A 649 -7.05 -22.54 10.54
CA GLY A 649 -7.43 -22.95 11.90
C GLY A 649 -7.31 -24.44 12.15
N PHE A 650 -7.41 -24.83 13.41
CA PHE A 650 -7.42 -26.24 13.85
C PHE A 650 -8.11 -26.38 15.21
N ARG A 651 -8.55 -27.59 15.56
CA ARG A 651 -9.16 -27.92 16.85
C ARG A 651 -8.10 -28.37 17.85
N ALA A 652 -8.11 -27.79 19.04
CA ALA A 652 -7.28 -28.18 20.17
C ALA A 652 -8.15 -28.91 21.22
N THR A 653 -7.66 -30.04 21.73
CA THR A 653 -8.36 -30.87 22.72
C THR A 653 -7.37 -31.31 23.81
N TRP A 654 -7.81 -31.31 25.07
CA TRP A 654 -6.99 -31.67 26.23
C TRP A 654 -7.80 -32.48 27.26
N GLU A 655 -7.12 -32.99 28.27
CA GLU A 655 -7.73 -33.68 29.42
C GLU A 655 -7.39 -32.97 30.73
N ASN A 656 -8.27 -33.08 31.73
CA ASN A 656 -8.00 -32.63 33.08
C ASN A 656 -8.68 -33.53 34.11
N SER A 657 -7.98 -33.88 35.19
CA SER A 657 -8.47 -34.75 36.26
C SER A 657 -9.14 -33.99 37.41
N ALA A 658 -9.11 -32.66 37.40
CA ALA A 658 -9.74 -31.82 38.42
C ALA A 658 -11.20 -31.50 38.07
N THR A 659 -12.05 -31.46 39.10
CA THR A 659 -13.49 -31.19 38.97
C THR A 659 -13.88 -29.77 39.42
N ASP A 660 -12.94 -29.02 39.99
CA ASP A 660 -13.11 -27.67 40.55
C ASP A 660 -12.53 -26.59 39.63
N VAL A 661 -12.42 -26.88 38.32
CA VAL A 661 -11.96 -25.91 37.31
C VAL A 661 -13.09 -24.93 36.99
N GLU A 662 -12.83 -23.64 37.14
CA GLU A 662 -13.81 -22.59 36.80
C GLU A 662 -13.82 -22.30 35.29
N SER A 663 -12.63 -22.23 34.68
CA SER A 663 -12.46 -21.93 33.25
C SER A 663 -11.12 -22.43 32.72
N TYR A 664 -11.02 -22.56 31.40
CA TYR A 664 -9.75 -22.75 30.69
C TYR A 664 -9.38 -21.50 29.90
N PHE A 665 -8.10 -21.16 29.88
CA PHE A 665 -7.53 -20.17 28.98
C PHE A 665 -6.69 -20.87 27.92
N VAL A 666 -7.09 -20.76 26.66
CA VAL A 666 -6.32 -21.22 25.51
C VAL A 666 -5.62 -20.03 24.89
N GLN A 667 -4.30 -20.01 24.99
CA GLN A 667 -3.43 -18.95 24.48
C GLN A 667 -2.67 -19.43 23.27
N PHE A 668 -2.67 -18.70 22.17
CA PHE A 668 -1.92 -19.10 20.98
C PHE A 668 -1.22 -17.93 20.29
N LYS A 669 -0.09 -18.23 19.66
CA LYS A 669 0.69 -17.27 18.85
C LYS A 669 1.53 -18.00 17.80
N PRO A 670 1.98 -17.33 16.73
CA PRO A 670 2.99 -17.90 15.84
C PRO A 670 4.23 -18.31 16.63
N ALA A 671 4.71 -19.54 16.45
CA ALA A 671 5.80 -20.10 17.25
C ALA A 671 7.14 -19.37 17.04
N ASP A 672 7.34 -18.82 15.84
CA ASP A 672 8.54 -18.05 15.49
C ASP A 672 8.47 -16.60 16.01
N ASP A 673 7.31 -16.15 16.49
CA ASP A 673 7.13 -14.82 17.05
C ASP A 673 7.40 -14.83 18.57
N THR A 674 8.69 -14.75 18.92
CA THR A 674 9.14 -14.79 20.33
C THR A 674 8.60 -13.61 21.15
N ASP A 675 8.49 -12.43 20.55
CA ASP A 675 8.00 -11.20 21.19
C ASP A 675 6.48 -10.99 20.99
N GLY A 676 5.86 -11.86 20.21
CA GLY A 676 4.44 -11.87 19.84
C GLY A 676 3.50 -12.07 21.02
N HIS A 677 2.36 -11.39 20.92
CA HIS A 677 1.28 -11.51 21.88
C HIS A 677 0.52 -12.82 21.72
N TYR A 678 0.19 -13.42 22.85
CA TYR A 678 -0.78 -14.50 22.87
C TYR A 678 -2.17 -13.93 22.64
N VAL A 679 -2.86 -14.45 21.63
CA VAL A 679 -4.31 -14.33 21.54
C VAL A 679 -4.90 -15.33 22.53
N SER A 680 -5.83 -14.88 23.37
CA SER A 680 -6.42 -15.71 24.43
C SER A 680 -7.88 -16.02 24.14
N MET A 681 -8.29 -17.25 24.43
CA MET A 681 -9.69 -17.69 24.44
C MET A 681 -10.03 -18.19 25.84
N ALA A 682 -11.09 -17.66 26.45
CA ALA A 682 -11.62 -18.15 27.71
C ALA A 682 -12.77 -19.11 27.45
N LEU A 683 -12.73 -20.27 28.10
CA LEU A 683 -13.69 -21.35 27.95
C LEU A 683 -14.24 -21.76 29.32
N PRO A 684 -15.49 -22.21 29.41
CA PRO A 684 -16.05 -22.77 30.65
C PRO A 684 -15.24 -23.98 31.15
N GLY A 685 -15.19 -24.21 32.46
CA GLY A 685 -14.45 -25.32 33.09
C GLY A 685 -14.88 -26.73 32.66
N GLU A 686 -16.08 -26.89 32.11
CA GLU A 686 -16.59 -28.15 31.54
C GLU A 686 -16.09 -28.41 30.09
N THR A 687 -15.51 -27.40 29.43
CA THR A 687 -15.11 -27.48 28.02
C THR A 687 -13.67 -27.97 27.90
N LEU A 688 -13.47 -29.10 27.24
CA LEU A 688 -12.15 -29.74 27.03
C LEU A 688 -11.64 -29.67 25.58
N THR A 689 -12.36 -28.96 24.70
CA THR A 689 -11.99 -28.80 23.30
C THR A 689 -12.42 -27.44 22.76
N THR A 690 -11.64 -26.87 21.84
CA THR A 690 -12.01 -25.64 21.13
C THR A 690 -11.44 -25.62 19.72
N TYR A 691 -12.16 -24.98 18.80
CA TYR A 691 -11.64 -24.67 17.47
C TYR A 691 -10.94 -23.31 17.52
N ILE A 692 -9.71 -23.23 17.02
CA ILE A 692 -8.91 -21.99 16.95
C ILE A 692 -8.98 -21.48 15.49
N PRO A 693 -9.77 -20.43 15.21
CA PRO A 693 -9.94 -19.91 13.86
C PRO A 693 -8.94 -18.79 13.52
N HIS A 694 -9.00 -18.31 12.27
CA HIS A 694 -8.31 -17.11 11.76
C HIS A 694 -6.78 -17.13 11.88
N LEU A 695 -6.21 -18.31 11.75
CA LEU A 695 -4.77 -18.52 11.69
C LEU A 695 -4.25 -18.24 10.27
N ASN A 696 -2.97 -17.88 10.18
CA ASN A 696 -2.28 -17.67 8.91
C ASN A 696 -1.89 -19.03 8.31
N PRO A 697 -2.11 -19.27 7.00
CA PRO A 697 -1.68 -20.50 6.34
C PRO A 697 -0.16 -20.74 6.45
N LEU A 698 0.24 -22.01 6.37
CA LEU A 698 1.64 -22.46 6.47
C LEU A 698 2.43 -21.91 7.69
N THR A 699 1.74 -21.51 8.76
CA THR A 699 2.35 -20.93 9.95
C THR A 699 2.28 -21.93 11.09
N ARG A 700 3.41 -22.14 11.78
CA ARG A 700 3.48 -22.95 12.99
C ARG A 700 3.03 -22.12 14.18
N TYR A 701 2.08 -22.61 14.95
CA TYR A 701 1.55 -21.96 16.15
C TYR A 701 1.97 -22.71 17.41
N GLN A 702 2.30 -21.95 18.46
CA GLN A 702 2.39 -22.45 19.83
C GLN A 702 1.03 -22.22 20.50
N VAL A 703 0.49 -23.25 21.15
CA VAL A 703 -0.77 -23.19 21.90
C VAL A 703 -0.52 -23.62 23.34
N ASN A 704 -0.93 -22.80 24.29
CA ASN A 704 -0.89 -23.08 25.73
C ASN A 704 -2.32 -23.20 26.26
N VAL A 705 -2.61 -24.23 27.05
CA VAL A 705 -3.89 -24.37 27.75
C VAL A 705 -3.63 -24.30 29.26
N ILE A 706 -4.32 -23.39 29.93
CA ILE A 706 -4.19 -23.09 31.36
C ILE A 706 -5.54 -23.35 32.04
N ALA A 707 -5.58 -24.11 33.13
CA ALA A 707 -6.78 -24.27 33.95
C ALA A 707 -6.83 -23.16 35.01
N GLN A 708 -8.00 -22.55 35.20
CA GLN A 708 -8.23 -21.54 36.23
C GLN A 708 -9.09 -22.09 37.36
N TYR A 709 -8.67 -21.81 38.59
CA TYR A 709 -9.34 -22.19 39.82
C TYR A 709 -9.57 -20.94 40.68
N GLU A 710 -10.44 -21.04 41.68
CA GLU A 710 -10.66 -19.98 42.68
C GLU A 710 -9.33 -19.49 43.29
N LYS A 711 -8.40 -20.41 43.54
CA LYS A 711 -7.08 -20.17 44.16
C LYS A 711 -6.01 -19.67 43.18
N GLY A 712 -6.32 -19.52 41.89
CA GLY A 712 -5.40 -19.05 40.85
C GLY A 712 -5.29 -19.99 39.65
N ASP A 713 -4.31 -19.73 38.78
CA ASP A 713 -4.12 -20.44 37.52
C ASP A 713 -3.14 -21.62 37.66
N SER A 714 -3.35 -22.71 36.94
CA SER A 714 -2.39 -23.82 36.87
C SER A 714 -1.17 -23.47 36.01
N LEU A 715 -0.18 -24.37 36.00
CA LEU A 715 0.82 -24.37 34.93
C LEU A 715 0.15 -24.71 33.58
N PRO A 716 0.64 -24.14 32.46
CA PRO A 716 0.12 -24.45 31.12
C PRO A 716 0.58 -25.83 30.64
N VAL A 717 -0.25 -26.48 29.83
CA VAL A 717 0.20 -27.49 28.86
C VAL A 717 0.44 -26.81 27.51
N THR A 718 1.59 -27.06 26.89
CA THR A 718 1.98 -26.43 25.62
C THR A 718 2.04 -27.46 24.51
N GLY A 719 1.49 -27.11 23.35
CA GLY A 719 1.53 -27.88 22.12
C GLY A 719 1.87 -27.00 20.92
N TYR A 720 2.23 -27.63 19.81
CA TYR A 720 2.55 -26.94 18.56
C TYR A 720 1.83 -27.59 17.40
N GLU A 721 1.29 -26.78 16.49
CA GLU A 721 0.66 -27.28 15.26
C GLU A 721 0.91 -26.31 14.10
N THR A 722 0.93 -26.82 12.86
CA THR A 722 1.14 -26.04 11.65
C THR A 722 -0.11 -26.06 10.79
N THR A 723 -0.66 -24.89 10.48
CA THR A 723 -1.77 -24.75 9.53
C THR A 723 -1.36 -25.22 8.13
N LEU A 724 -2.31 -25.74 7.36
CA LEU A 724 -2.07 -26.18 5.98
C LEU A 724 -1.87 -25.01 5.01
N GLU A 725 -1.44 -25.30 3.79
CA GLU A 725 -1.47 -24.33 2.70
C GLU A 725 -2.89 -24.01 2.25
N GLU A 726 -3.10 -22.78 1.83
CA GLU A 726 -4.37 -22.35 1.24
C GLU A 726 -4.45 -22.85 -0.21
N GLN A 727 -5.55 -23.51 -0.57
CA GLN A 727 -5.79 -24.05 -1.91
C GLN A 727 -7.24 -23.81 -2.32
N GLY A 728 -7.49 -23.67 -3.62
CA GLY A 728 -8.84 -23.58 -4.17
C GLY A 728 -8.89 -23.61 -5.69
N PRO A 729 -10.08 -23.56 -6.30
CA PRO A 729 -10.23 -23.47 -7.75
C PRO A 729 -9.94 -22.04 -8.24
N VAL A 730 -9.59 -21.93 -9.53
CA VAL A 730 -9.59 -20.63 -10.22
C VAL A 730 -10.99 -20.05 -10.30
N GLN A 731 -11.12 -18.73 -10.28
CA GLN A 731 -12.42 -18.05 -10.33
C GLN A 731 -12.62 -17.34 -11.66
N ASN A 732 -13.87 -17.09 -12.05
CA ASN A 732 -14.22 -16.24 -13.20
C ASN A 732 -13.51 -16.61 -14.52
N VAL A 733 -13.43 -17.89 -14.87
CA VAL A 733 -12.83 -18.33 -16.14
C VAL A 733 -13.68 -17.89 -17.33
N ARG A 734 -13.11 -17.07 -18.22
CA ARG A 734 -13.78 -16.46 -19.38
C ARG A 734 -12.97 -16.66 -20.67
N VAL A 735 -13.68 -16.64 -21.79
CA VAL A 735 -13.11 -16.64 -23.14
C VAL A 735 -13.40 -15.30 -23.80
N SER A 736 -12.41 -14.73 -24.48
CA SER A 736 -12.50 -13.44 -25.18
C SER A 736 -11.58 -13.40 -26.41
N GLU A 737 -11.62 -12.30 -27.17
CA GLU A 737 -10.76 -12.09 -28.36
C GLU A 737 -10.83 -13.25 -29.37
N GLU A 738 -12.03 -13.79 -29.63
CA GLU A 738 -12.18 -14.91 -30.55
C GLU A 738 -11.84 -14.46 -31.97
N THR A 739 -10.97 -15.20 -32.62
CA THR A 739 -10.61 -15.07 -34.03
C THR A 739 -11.00 -16.33 -34.77
N THR A 740 -10.62 -16.44 -36.04
CA THR A 740 -10.85 -17.63 -36.86
C THR A 740 -10.04 -18.84 -36.41
N ASP A 741 -8.93 -18.65 -35.67
CA ASP A 741 -7.99 -19.71 -35.32
C ASP A 741 -7.43 -19.60 -33.89
N SER A 742 -7.96 -18.70 -33.08
CA SER A 742 -7.48 -18.46 -31.72
C SER A 742 -8.55 -17.82 -30.86
N PHE A 743 -8.41 -17.95 -29.55
CA PHE A 743 -9.12 -17.13 -28.57
C PHE A 743 -8.30 -17.02 -27.28
N ARG A 744 -8.52 -15.94 -26.53
CA ARG A 744 -7.91 -15.71 -25.22
C ARG A 744 -8.75 -16.37 -24.13
N VAL A 745 -8.08 -17.01 -23.18
CA VAL A 745 -8.67 -17.52 -21.93
C VAL A 745 -8.11 -16.68 -20.79
N SER A 746 -8.97 -16.22 -19.89
CA SER A 746 -8.59 -15.46 -18.70
C SER A 746 -9.34 -15.94 -17.47
N TRP A 747 -8.72 -15.84 -16.30
CA TRP A 747 -9.30 -16.22 -15.01
C TRP A 747 -8.82 -15.27 -13.91
N GLN A 748 -9.45 -15.35 -12.74
CA GLN A 748 -8.93 -14.76 -11.51
C GLN A 748 -8.03 -15.77 -10.79
N PRO A 749 -6.95 -15.31 -10.12
CA PRO A 749 -6.04 -16.20 -9.40
C PRO A 749 -6.77 -17.14 -8.43
N ALA A 750 -6.33 -18.39 -8.35
CA ALA A 750 -6.80 -19.31 -7.32
C ALA A 750 -6.17 -18.93 -5.96
N PRO A 751 -6.87 -19.16 -4.83
CA PRO A 751 -6.35 -18.78 -3.50
C PRO A 751 -5.11 -19.61 -3.15
N GLY A 752 -4.15 -18.99 -2.48
CA GLY A 752 -2.85 -19.59 -2.12
C GLY A 752 -1.75 -19.40 -3.17
N ALA A 753 -0.56 -19.91 -2.86
CA ALA A 753 0.63 -19.73 -3.68
C ALA A 753 0.65 -20.69 -4.89
N VAL A 754 -0.03 -20.32 -5.96
CA VAL A 754 -0.04 -21.09 -7.22
C VAL A 754 1.33 -21.03 -7.89
N THR A 755 1.89 -22.19 -8.20
CA THR A 755 3.18 -22.33 -8.92
C THR A 755 3.02 -22.12 -10.43
N ARG A 756 1.95 -22.67 -11.01
CA ARG A 756 1.58 -22.54 -12.43
C ARG A 756 0.12 -22.90 -12.64
N TYR A 757 -0.46 -22.48 -13.77
CA TYR A 757 -1.75 -22.99 -14.23
C TYR A 757 -1.54 -23.95 -15.39
N ARG A 758 -2.24 -25.09 -15.35
CA ARG A 758 -2.31 -26.05 -16.45
C ARG A 758 -3.64 -25.89 -17.16
N LEU A 759 -3.59 -25.64 -18.46
CA LEU A 759 -4.77 -25.55 -19.31
C LEU A 759 -4.81 -26.75 -20.24
N THR A 760 -5.97 -27.36 -20.36
CA THR A 760 -6.22 -28.39 -21.37
C THR A 760 -7.45 -28.04 -22.18
N TYR A 761 -7.40 -28.25 -23.49
CA TYR A 761 -8.47 -27.84 -24.40
C TYR A 761 -8.67 -28.85 -25.53
N GLU A 762 -9.93 -29.08 -25.88
CA GLU A 762 -10.32 -30.10 -26.86
C GLU A 762 -11.58 -29.66 -27.65
N PRO A 763 -11.71 -29.99 -28.94
CA PRO A 763 -12.94 -29.76 -29.69
C PRO A 763 -14.12 -30.50 -29.06
N VAL A 764 -15.26 -29.84 -28.91
CA VAL A 764 -16.49 -30.46 -28.39
C VAL A 764 -16.99 -31.50 -29.39
N GLY A 765 -16.88 -32.78 -29.04
CA GLY A 765 -17.26 -33.92 -29.88
C GLY A 765 -16.08 -34.74 -30.41
N ASP A 766 -14.83 -34.28 -30.18
CA ASP A 766 -13.61 -35.04 -30.47
C ASP A 766 -12.59 -34.88 -29.32
N GLU A 767 -12.80 -35.66 -28.25
CA GLU A 767 -11.92 -35.69 -27.06
C GLU A 767 -10.54 -36.30 -27.36
N SER A 768 -10.34 -36.93 -28.53
CA SER A 768 -9.05 -37.50 -28.93
C SER A 768 -8.02 -36.42 -29.33
N SER A 769 -8.50 -35.22 -29.68
CA SER A 769 -7.70 -34.07 -30.09
C SER A 769 -7.38 -33.12 -28.92
N ARG A 770 -7.13 -33.65 -27.71
CA ARG A 770 -6.82 -32.87 -26.51
C ARG A 770 -5.42 -32.28 -26.57
N LEU A 771 -5.34 -30.97 -26.36
CA LEU A 771 -4.10 -30.22 -26.30
C LEU A 771 -3.90 -29.61 -24.90
N GLU A 772 -2.65 -29.31 -24.55
CA GLU A 772 -2.30 -28.71 -23.27
C GLU A 772 -1.35 -27.53 -23.42
N THR A 773 -1.41 -26.62 -22.44
CA THR A 773 -0.44 -25.53 -22.27
C THR A 773 -0.34 -25.17 -20.79
N THR A 774 0.72 -24.48 -20.41
CA THR A 774 0.91 -23.98 -19.04
C THR A 774 1.21 -22.49 -19.03
N THR A 775 0.97 -21.85 -17.89
CA THR A 775 1.37 -20.46 -17.61
C THR A 775 2.14 -20.40 -16.29
N ALA A 776 2.89 -19.33 -16.06
CA ALA A 776 3.49 -19.10 -14.74
C ALA A 776 2.41 -18.80 -13.68
N GLY A 777 2.69 -19.06 -12.40
CA GLY A 777 1.74 -18.80 -11.30
C GLY A 777 1.11 -17.39 -11.27
N PRO A 778 1.83 -16.30 -11.60
CA PRO A 778 1.25 -14.95 -11.69
C PRO A 778 0.43 -14.70 -12.96
N GLU A 779 0.58 -15.53 -14.00
CA GLU A 779 -0.06 -15.33 -15.30
C GLU A 779 -1.47 -15.93 -15.29
N THR A 780 -2.47 -15.06 -15.35
CA THR A 780 -3.91 -15.42 -15.29
C THR A 780 -4.61 -15.36 -16.65
N THR A 781 -3.85 -15.27 -17.73
CA THR A 781 -4.39 -15.28 -19.10
C THR A 781 -3.43 -15.97 -20.05
N THR A 782 -3.97 -16.62 -21.07
CA THR A 782 -3.20 -17.17 -22.18
C THR A 782 -4.02 -17.16 -23.47
N VAL A 783 -3.35 -17.18 -24.62
CA VAL A 783 -3.99 -17.24 -25.94
C VAL A 783 -3.81 -18.64 -26.49
N LEU A 784 -4.93 -19.31 -26.76
CA LEU A 784 -4.93 -20.60 -27.43
C LEU A 784 -4.92 -20.34 -28.95
N GLN A 785 -3.92 -20.85 -29.65
CA GLN A 785 -3.68 -20.61 -31.08
C GLN A 785 -3.80 -21.88 -31.91
N LYS A 786 -3.84 -21.74 -33.24
CA LYS A 786 -3.91 -22.84 -34.21
C LYS A 786 -5.17 -23.72 -34.05
N LEU A 787 -6.27 -23.08 -33.65
CA LEU A 787 -7.58 -23.70 -33.52
C LEU A 787 -8.29 -23.77 -34.86
N GLN A 788 -9.24 -24.69 -35.00
CA GLN A 788 -10.03 -24.84 -36.22
C GLN A 788 -11.11 -23.74 -36.29
N PRO A 789 -11.37 -23.11 -37.44
CA PRO A 789 -12.45 -22.12 -37.59
C PRO A 789 -13.83 -22.71 -37.31
N LYS A 790 -14.75 -21.89 -36.79
CA LYS A 790 -16.14 -22.27 -36.48
C LYS A 790 -16.26 -23.53 -35.59
N THR A 791 -15.29 -23.74 -34.71
CA THR A 791 -15.21 -24.93 -33.85
C THR A 791 -15.32 -24.53 -32.39
N LYS A 792 -16.17 -25.26 -31.65
CA LYS A 792 -16.36 -25.07 -30.21
C LYS A 792 -15.37 -25.94 -29.44
N TYR A 793 -14.66 -25.35 -28.49
CA TYR A 793 -13.67 -26.01 -27.64
C TYR A 793 -14.11 -26.00 -26.18
N ARG A 794 -13.90 -27.11 -25.48
CA ARG A 794 -13.94 -27.19 -24.02
C ARG A 794 -12.56 -26.87 -23.48
N VAL A 795 -12.47 -25.91 -22.57
CA VAL A 795 -11.21 -25.51 -21.93
C VAL A 795 -11.30 -25.80 -20.44
N THR A 796 -10.31 -26.47 -19.88
CA THR A 796 -10.17 -26.76 -18.46
C THR A 796 -8.92 -26.05 -17.94
N VAL A 797 -9.06 -25.26 -16.87
CA VAL A 797 -7.98 -24.54 -16.20
C VAL A 797 -7.79 -25.12 -14.80
N SER A 798 -6.57 -25.56 -14.48
CA SER A 798 -6.23 -26.16 -13.19
C SER A 798 -5.06 -25.41 -12.53
N PRO A 799 -5.20 -24.90 -11.30
CA PRO A 799 -4.06 -24.38 -10.54
C PRO A 799 -3.17 -25.53 -10.07
N GLU A 800 -1.85 -25.31 -10.02
CA GLU A 800 -0.90 -26.24 -9.39
C GLU A 800 -0.20 -25.57 -8.21
N TYR A 801 -0.28 -26.19 -7.04
CA TYR A 801 0.36 -25.78 -5.80
C TYR A 801 1.63 -26.61 -5.54
N PRO A 802 2.51 -26.20 -4.61
CA PRO A 802 3.67 -27.00 -4.23
C PRO A 802 3.30 -28.43 -3.77
N SER A 803 2.12 -28.60 -3.16
CA SER A 803 1.61 -29.91 -2.74
C SER A 803 1.02 -30.76 -3.88
N GLY A 804 0.65 -30.15 -5.01
CA GLY A 804 0.01 -30.85 -6.12
C GLY A 804 -1.04 -30.05 -6.90
N PRO A 805 -1.74 -30.68 -7.85
CA PRO A 805 -2.78 -30.04 -8.64
C PRO A 805 -4.03 -29.74 -7.80
N GLY A 806 -4.51 -28.50 -7.89
CA GLY A 806 -5.77 -28.06 -7.30
C GLY A 806 -6.99 -28.40 -8.16
N VAL A 807 -8.14 -27.87 -7.77
CA VAL A 807 -9.43 -28.20 -8.40
C VAL A 807 -9.57 -27.53 -9.78
N PRO A 808 -9.84 -28.30 -10.85
CA PRO A 808 -10.00 -27.76 -12.21
C PRO A 808 -11.35 -27.06 -12.41
N VAL A 809 -11.37 -26.02 -13.25
CA VAL A 809 -12.60 -25.32 -13.68
C VAL A 809 -12.71 -25.33 -15.20
N GLN A 810 -13.92 -25.53 -15.72
CA GLN A 810 -14.18 -25.64 -17.17
C GLN A 810 -14.95 -24.44 -17.73
N THR A 811 -14.66 -24.10 -18.98
CA THR A 811 -15.41 -23.13 -19.78
C THR A 811 -15.48 -23.57 -21.26
N LEU A 812 -16.26 -22.84 -22.07
CA LEU A 812 -16.44 -23.12 -23.49
C LEU A 812 -16.02 -21.89 -24.32
N GLY A 813 -15.20 -22.10 -25.35
CA GLY A 813 -14.81 -21.09 -26.34
C GLY A 813 -15.21 -21.50 -27.76
N THR A 814 -15.53 -20.55 -28.64
CA THR A 814 -15.86 -20.86 -30.05
C THR A 814 -15.10 -19.93 -30.99
N THR A 815 -14.35 -20.49 -31.94
CA THR A 815 -13.64 -19.70 -32.96
C THR A 815 -14.63 -19.12 -33.98
N LYS A 816 -14.29 -17.95 -34.53
CA LYS A 816 -15.08 -17.25 -35.55
C LYS A 816 -15.01 -17.95 -36.91
N GLU A 817 -15.99 -17.63 -37.75
CA GLU A 817 -16.05 -18.06 -39.15
C GLU A 817 -15.04 -17.28 -40.01
N ALA A 818 -14.33 -17.95 -40.91
CA ALA A 818 -13.41 -17.31 -41.84
C ALA A 818 -14.18 -16.43 -42.84
N LYS A 819 -13.95 -15.11 -42.82
CA LYS A 819 -14.51 -14.13 -43.77
C LYS A 819 -13.39 -13.47 -44.56
N GLY A 820 -13.61 -13.16 -45.83
CA GLY A 820 -12.69 -12.35 -46.63
C GLY A 820 -13.36 -11.72 -47.84
N SER A 821 -12.57 -10.98 -48.62
CA SER A 821 -13.01 -10.41 -49.90
C SER A 821 -12.71 -11.37 -51.07
N PRO A 822 -13.56 -11.38 -52.12
CA PRO A 822 -13.20 -11.99 -53.40
C PRO A 822 -11.96 -11.29 -54.00
N ARG A 823 -11.26 -11.94 -54.93
CA ARG A 823 -10.01 -11.43 -55.53
C ARG A 823 -10.08 -11.37 -57.06
N ASP A 824 -9.13 -10.72 -57.70
CA ASP A 824 -8.90 -10.76 -59.15
C ASP A 824 -10.13 -10.48 -60.04
N LEU A 825 -10.70 -9.27 -59.93
CA LEU A 825 -11.83 -8.85 -60.77
C LEU A 825 -11.37 -8.63 -62.22
N ARG A 826 -12.04 -9.29 -63.17
CA ARG A 826 -11.81 -9.16 -64.61
C ARG A 826 -13.09 -8.80 -65.33
N VAL A 827 -13.02 -7.86 -66.27
CA VAL A 827 -14.13 -7.45 -67.15
C VAL A 827 -13.79 -7.84 -68.59
N PHE A 828 -14.77 -8.40 -69.32
CA PHE A 828 -14.62 -8.87 -70.70
C PHE A 828 -15.98 -9.00 -71.41
N ASP A 829 -15.98 -9.31 -72.72
CA ASP A 829 -17.18 -9.44 -73.57
C ASP A 829 -18.07 -8.16 -73.57
N GLU A 830 -17.46 -6.99 -73.68
CA GLU A 830 -18.14 -5.70 -73.69
C GLU A 830 -18.93 -5.48 -74.99
N THR A 831 -20.18 -5.02 -74.86
CA THR A 831 -21.03 -4.57 -75.98
C THR A 831 -21.50 -3.14 -75.73
N MET A 832 -22.38 -2.63 -76.59
CA MET A 832 -23.03 -1.32 -76.40
C MET A 832 -23.91 -1.26 -75.15
N SER A 833 -24.34 -2.41 -74.61
CA SER A 833 -25.30 -2.44 -73.49
C SER A 833 -25.06 -3.53 -72.46
N THR A 834 -23.98 -4.32 -72.58
CA THR A 834 -23.64 -5.42 -71.67
C THR A 834 -22.13 -5.55 -71.46
N MET A 835 -21.72 -6.14 -70.34
CA MET A 835 -20.34 -6.61 -70.09
C MET A 835 -20.35 -7.78 -69.10
N ARG A 836 -19.38 -8.70 -69.20
CA ARG A 836 -19.20 -9.79 -68.22
C ARG A 836 -18.13 -9.43 -67.20
N VAL A 837 -18.36 -9.85 -65.96
CA VAL A 837 -17.44 -9.68 -64.83
C VAL A 837 -17.18 -11.04 -64.19
N SER A 838 -15.91 -11.36 -63.91
CA SER A 838 -15.51 -12.56 -63.16
C SER A 838 -14.51 -12.23 -62.05
N TRP A 839 -14.45 -13.05 -61.00
CA TRP A 839 -13.55 -12.91 -59.85
C TRP A 839 -13.09 -14.27 -59.32
N GLU A 840 -12.13 -14.30 -58.41
CA GLU A 840 -11.76 -15.47 -57.61
C GLU A 840 -12.59 -15.57 -56.32
N PRO A 841 -12.95 -16.79 -55.86
CA PRO A 841 -13.77 -16.98 -54.67
C PRO A 841 -13.15 -16.36 -53.40
N ALA A 842 -14.00 -15.79 -52.55
CA ALA A 842 -13.61 -15.35 -51.21
C ALA A 842 -13.41 -16.55 -50.26
N PRO A 843 -12.51 -16.47 -49.26
CA PRO A 843 -12.28 -17.56 -48.31
C PRO A 843 -13.51 -17.79 -47.40
N GLY A 844 -13.71 -19.04 -46.99
CA GLY A 844 -14.84 -19.46 -46.15
C GLY A 844 -16.08 -19.88 -46.94
N ASN A 845 -17.16 -20.20 -46.23
CA ASN A 845 -18.40 -20.67 -46.84
C ASN A 845 -19.27 -19.49 -47.32
N VAL A 846 -19.04 -19.03 -48.55
CA VAL A 846 -19.79 -17.91 -49.15
C VAL A 846 -21.19 -18.40 -49.52
N LEU A 847 -22.23 -17.73 -49.01
CA LEU A 847 -23.62 -18.05 -49.34
C LEU A 847 -24.05 -17.40 -50.66
N GLN A 848 -23.56 -16.18 -50.93
CA GLN A 848 -23.98 -15.35 -52.06
C GLN A 848 -22.91 -14.29 -52.39
N TYR A 849 -22.76 -13.89 -53.66
CA TYR A 849 -22.07 -12.65 -54.02
C TYR A 849 -23.08 -11.58 -54.45
N ARG A 850 -22.91 -10.36 -53.94
CA ARG A 850 -23.66 -9.17 -54.33
C ARG A 850 -22.78 -8.31 -55.23
N LEU A 851 -23.23 -8.05 -56.44
CA LEU A 851 -22.55 -7.17 -57.38
C LEU A 851 -23.32 -5.86 -57.46
N ALA A 852 -22.60 -4.74 -57.38
CA ALA A 852 -23.18 -3.42 -57.50
C ALA A 852 -22.38 -2.59 -58.50
N PHE A 853 -23.05 -1.91 -59.42
CA PHE A 853 -22.40 -1.15 -60.49
C PHE A 853 -23.11 0.18 -60.76
N ARG A 854 -22.35 1.21 -61.12
CA ARG A 854 -22.86 2.55 -61.43
C ARG A 854 -21.99 3.25 -62.49
N PRO A 855 -22.53 4.17 -63.30
CA PRO A 855 -21.70 5.02 -64.16
C PRO A 855 -20.68 5.81 -63.34
N SER A 856 -19.41 5.82 -63.75
CA SER A 856 -18.33 6.52 -63.04
C SER A 856 -18.51 8.04 -63.04
N ALA A 857 -19.20 8.59 -64.05
CA ALA A 857 -19.58 10.00 -64.13
C ALA A 857 -20.71 10.41 -63.16
N GLY A 858 -21.30 9.45 -62.42
CA GLY A 858 -22.41 9.67 -61.50
C GLY A 858 -23.75 9.17 -62.05
N GLY A 859 -24.57 8.57 -61.17
CA GLY A 859 -25.85 7.97 -61.52
C GLY A 859 -26.32 6.95 -60.48
N PRO A 860 -27.54 6.38 -60.64
CA PRO A 860 -28.09 5.41 -59.70
C PRO A 860 -27.31 4.08 -59.73
N LYS A 861 -27.03 3.53 -58.55
CA LYS A 861 -26.37 2.24 -58.37
C LYS A 861 -27.35 1.10 -58.66
N LYS A 862 -27.00 0.20 -59.58
CA LYS A 862 -27.75 -1.02 -59.85
C LYS A 862 -27.08 -2.20 -59.14
N GLU A 863 -27.88 -3.16 -58.68
CA GLU A 863 -27.38 -4.31 -57.94
C GLU A 863 -27.97 -5.63 -58.45
N ILE A 864 -27.15 -6.68 -58.45
CA ILE A 864 -27.54 -8.05 -58.73
C ILE A 864 -26.91 -8.98 -57.70
N SER A 865 -27.39 -10.21 -57.59
CA SER A 865 -26.79 -11.19 -56.69
C SER A 865 -26.74 -12.57 -57.34
N VAL A 866 -25.65 -13.30 -57.08
CA VAL A 866 -25.40 -14.64 -57.58
C VAL A 866 -25.11 -15.59 -56.41
N LYS A 867 -25.41 -16.89 -56.57
CA LYS A 867 -25.12 -17.91 -55.55
C LYS A 867 -23.62 -17.96 -55.23
N GLY A 868 -23.26 -18.37 -54.01
CA GLY A 868 -21.88 -18.41 -53.53
C GLY A 868 -20.90 -19.25 -54.37
N ASP A 869 -21.40 -20.24 -55.12
CA ASP A 869 -20.56 -21.06 -56.00
C ASP A 869 -20.30 -20.42 -57.37
N ASN A 870 -20.98 -19.31 -57.70
CA ASN A 870 -20.82 -18.60 -58.97
C ASN A 870 -19.85 -17.44 -58.83
N THR A 871 -18.80 -17.42 -59.65
CA THR A 871 -17.77 -16.36 -59.66
C THR A 871 -17.78 -15.48 -60.91
N ALA A 872 -18.87 -15.50 -61.66
CA ALA A 872 -19.06 -14.65 -62.83
C ALA A 872 -20.50 -14.16 -62.96
N ALA A 873 -20.69 -12.98 -63.54
CA ALA A 873 -22.00 -12.38 -63.80
C ALA A 873 -22.00 -11.52 -65.08
N LEU A 874 -23.16 -11.45 -65.74
CA LEU A 874 -23.39 -10.60 -66.91
C LEU A 874 -24.16 -9.34 -66.49
N LEU A 875 -23.54 -8.17 -66.66
CA LEU A 875 -24.17 -6.88 -66.48
C LEU A 875 -24.94 -6.51 -67.76
N LYS A 876 -26.20 -6.10 -67.62
CA LYS A 876 -27.11 -5.77 -68.74
C LYS A 876 -27.71 -4.38 -68.58
N ASN A 877 -28.28 -3.84 -69.65
CA ASN A 877 -28.96 -2.53 -69.68
C ASN A 877 -28.01 -1.39 -69.29
N LEU A 878 -26.81 -1.42 -69.87
CA LEU A 878 -25.79 -0.40 -69.74
C LEU A 878 -25.92 0.63 -70.87
N GLN A 879 -25.47 1.85 -70.60
CA GLN A 879 -25.40 2.92 -71.60
C GLN A 879 -24.17 2.71 -72.50
N PRO A 880 -24.25 2.94 -73.83
CA PRO A 880 -23.09 2.88 -74.72
C PRO A 880 -22.00 3.89 -74.35
N GLY A 881 -20.74 3.56 -74.63
CA GLY A 881 -19.57 4.44 -74.44
C GLY A 881 -19.36 4.91 -72.99
N THR A 882 -19.88 4.18 -72.00
CA THR A 882 -19.94 4.64 -70.60
C THR A 882 -19.10 3.76 -69.70
N GLN A 883 -18.23 4.36 -68.89
CA GLN A 883 -17.45 3.67 -67.86
C GLN A 883 -18.28 3.43 -66.59
N TYR A 884 -18.18 2.23 -66.02
CA TYR A 884 -18.87 1.81 -64.81
C TYR A 884 -17.88 1.41 -63.71
N ASP A 885 -18.13 1.89 -62.49
CA ASP A 885 -17.51 1.37 -61.27
C ASP A 885 -18.28 0.11 -60.83
N ILE A 886 -17.58 -0.99 -60.57
CA ILE A 886 -18.14 -2.31 -60.23
C ILE A 886 -17.61 -2.73 -58.86
N PHE A 887 -18.50 -3.21 -57.99
CA PHE A 887 -18.20 -3.68 -56.64
C PHE A 887 -18.75 -5.11 -56.46
N VAL A 888 -17.92 -6.05 -56.02
CA VAL A 888 -18.30 -7.44 -55.76
C VAL A 888 -18.10 -7.75 -54.28
N THR A 889 -19.16 -8.13 -53.57
CA THR A 889 -19.13 -8.38 -52.13
C THR A 889 -19.61 -9.79 -51.79
N ALA A 890 -18.82 -10.55 -51.03
CA ALA A 890 -19.24 -11.86 -50.53
C ALA A 890 -20.21 -11.73 -49.34
N ARG A 891 -21.19 -12.62 -49.25
CA ARG A 891 -22.16 -12.70 -48.15
C ARG A 891 -21.99 -14.02 -47.42
N TYR A 892 -21.80 -13.93 -46.12
CA TYR A 892 -21.66 -15.05 -45.18
C TYR A 892 -22.88 -15.10 -44.25
N SER A 893 -22.99 -16.17 -43.46
CA SER A 893 -24.04 -16.32 -42.43
C SER A 893 -24.05 -15.15 -41.43
N SER A 894 -22.87 -14.56 -41.23
CA SER A 894 -22.55 -13.53 -40.26
C SER A 894 -22.45 -12.12 -40.87
N GLY A 895 -22.90 -11.91 -42.12
CA GLY A 895 -22.95 -10.59 -42.78
C GLY A 895 -22.19 -10.49 -44.11
N LEU A 896 -22.08 -9.27 -44.63
CA LEU A 896 -21.31 -8.96 -45.86
C LEU A 896 -19.82 -8.81 -45.52
N GLY A 897 -18.95 -9.35 -46.39
CA GLY A 897 -17.51 -9.09 -46.35
C GLY A 897 -17.12 -7.79 -47.05
N ASP A 898 -15.82 -7.55 -47.21
CA ASP A 898 -15.32 -6.34 -47.89
C ASP A 898 -15.52 -6.43 -49.42
N PRO A 899 -15.84 -5.30 -50.08
CA PRO A 899 -16.05 -5.27 -51.53
C PRO A 899 -14.74 -5.30 -52.30
N LEU A 900 -14.68 -6.13 -53.33
CA LEU A 900 -13.68 -6.05 -54.41
C LEU A 900 -14.15 -5.03 -55.44
N GLN A 901 -13.31 -4.03 -55.75
CA GLN A 901 -13.64 -2.96 -56.69
C GLN A 901 -12.93 -3.15 -58.04
N GLY A 902 -13.62 -2.82 -59.13
CA GLY A 902 -13.07 -2.79 -60.48
C GLY A 902 -13.83 -1.82 -61.39
N GLN A 903 -13.37 -1.67 -62.63
CA GLN A 903 -13.99 -0.78 -63.62
C GLN A 903 -14.14 -1.48 -64.97
N GLY A 904 -15.18 -1.11 -65.72
CA GLY A 904 -15.43 -1.61 -67.08
C GLY A 904 -16.14 -0.57 -67.95
N THR A 905 -15.83 -0.53 -69.25
CA THR A 905 -16.38 0.48 -70.18
C THR A 905 -17.12 -0.22 -71.32
N THR A 906 -18.39 0.17 -71.56
CA THR A 906 -19.16 -0.32 -72.71
C THR A 906 -18.64 0.26 -74.02
N LEU A 907 -18.88 -0.44 -75.13
CA LEU A 907 -18.49 0.04 -76.46
C LEU A 907 -19.37 1.22 -76.92
N GLU A 908 -18.87 2.02 -77.88
CA GLU A 908 -19.58 3.16 -78.47
C GLU A 908 -20.54 2.75 -79.61
N GLU A 909 -21.72 3.37 -79.67
CA GLU A 909 -22.71 3.12 -80.73
C GLU A 909 -22.16 3.60 -82.09
N VAL A 910 -22.02 2.69 -83.06
CA VAL A 910 -21.49 2.97 -84.41
C VAL A 910 -22.50 2.59 -85.50
N GLY A 911 -22.58 3.39 -86.58
CA GLY A 911 -23.46 3.12 -87.73
C GLY A 911 -23.06 3.82 -89.04
N PRO A 912 -23.76 3.61 -90.16
CA PRO A 912 -23.50 4.32 -91.43
C PRO A 912 -24.14 5.72 -91.46
N PRO A 913 -23.58 6.67 -92.25
CA PRO A 913 -24.24 7.94 -92.52
C PRO A 913 -25.53 7.72 -93.31
N LYS A 914 -26.54 8.57 -93.10
CA LYS A 914 -27.88 8.42 -93.70
C LYS A 914 -28.19 9.60 -94.63
N ASN A 915 -29.21 9.46 -95.48
CA ASN A 915 -29.75 10.56 -96.29
C ASN A 915 -28.73 11.29 -97.19
N LEU A 916 -27.93 10.54 -97.97
CA LEU A 916 -27.06 11.14 -98.98
C LEU A 916 -27.90 11.79 -100.10
N VAL A 917 -27.68 13.08 -100.35
CA VAL A 917 -28.35 13.88 -101.40
C VAL A 917 -27.31 14.70 -102.17
N THR A 918 -27.52 14.85 -103.47
CA THR A 918 -26.68 15.69 -104.34
C THR A 918 -27.41 16.97 -104.76
N SER A 919 -26.70 18.10 -104.78
CA SER A 919 -27.24 19.44 -105.12
C SER A 919 -26.23 20.26 -105.93
N ASP A 920 -26.63 21.43 -106.42
CA ASP A 920 -25.74 22.44 -107.02
C ASP A 920 -24.90 21.92 -108.19
N VAL A 921 -25.57 21.26 -109.15
CA VAL A 921 -24.94 20.64 -110.33
C VAL A 921 -24.52 21.70 -111.35
N THR A 922 -23.29 21.59 -111.83
CA THR A 922 -22.68 22.40 -112.89
C THR A 922 -22.08 21.48 -113.95
N ASP A 923 -21.58 22.03 -115.05
CA ASP A 923 -20.97 21.24 -116.14
C ASP A 923 -19.79 20.37 -115.67
N THR A 924 -19.13 20.70 -114.56
CA THR A 924 -17.93 19.97 -114.07
C THR A 924 -17.92 19.70 -112.56
N SER A 925 -19.01 19.92 -111.84
CA SER A 925 -19.07 19.67 -110.38
C SER A 925 -20.50 19.53 -109.83
N PHE A 926 -20.66 18.84 -108.69
CA PHE A 926 -21.88 18.91 -107.87
C PHE A 926 -21.58 18.71 -106.37
N ALA A 927 -22.44 19.20 -105.50
CA ALA A 927 -22.33 19.04 -104.04
C ALA A 927 -23.00 17.73 -103.57
N ALA A 928 -22.42 17.08 -102.57
CA ALA A 928 -22.97 15.91 -101.89
C ALA A 928 -23.10 16.19 -100.38
N SER A 929 -24.25 15.91 -99.79
CA SER A 929 -24.55 16.12 -98.36
C SER A 929 -25.24 14.90 -97.74
N TRP A 930 -24.98 14.62 -96.46
CA TRP A 930 -25.54 13.48 -95.72
C TRP A 930 -25.87 13.84 -94.26
N THR A 931 -26.57 12.97 -93.54
CA THR A 931 -26.75 13.04 -92.09
C THR A 931 -25.60 12.32 -91.39
N ALA A 932 -25.04 12.95 -90.35
CA ALA A 932 -23.94 12.40 -89.57
C ALA A 932 -24.25 10.99 -89.04
N ALA A 933 -23.24 10.13 -89.04
CA ALA A 933 -23.36 8.77 -88.52
C ALA A 933 -23.26 8.76 -86.97
N PRO A 934 -23.95 7.83 -86.27
CA PRO A 934 -23.94 7.77 -84.81
C PRO A 934 -22.56 7.31 -84.28
N GLY A 935 -22.12 7.93 -83.18
CA GLY A 935 -20.81 7.70 -82.58
C GLY A 935 -19.80 8.81 -82.90
N ASN A 936 -18.57 8.67 -82.39
CA ASN A 936 -17.51 9.66 -82.62
C ASN A 936 -16.84 9.45 -83.99
N VAL A 937 -17.48 9.92 -85.06
CA VAL A 937 -16.95 9.82 -86.43
C VAL A 937 -15.73 10.72 -86.59
N LYS A 938 -14.59 10.17 -87.00
CA LYS A 938 -13.36 10.95 -87.22
C LYS A 938 -13.29 11.57 -88.61
N ALA A 939 -13.78 10.85 -89.61
CA ALA A 939 -13.82 11.29 -91.01
C ALA A 939 -14.88 10.53 -91.79
N TYR A 940 -15.36 11.15 -92.87
CA TYR A 940 -16.15 10.50 -93.91
C TYR A 940 -15.29 10.32 -95.16
N GLN A 941 -15.34 9.14 -95.76
CA GLN A 941 -14.69 8.83 -97.02
C GLN A 941 -15.77 8.86 -98.11
N VAL A 942 -15.72 9.87 -98.99
CA VAL A 942 -16.66 10.07 -100.10
C VAL A 942 -16.01 9.56 -101.37
N GLN A 943 -16.65 8.63 -102.06
CA GLN A 943 -16.16 8.02 -103.30
C GLN A 943 -17.20 8.21 -104.40
N TRP A 944 -16.75 8.54 -105.60
CA TRP A 944 -17.61 8.62 -106.79
C TRP A 944 -16.98 7.92 -107.99
N GLN A 945 -17.81 7.27 -108.80
CA GLN A 945 -17.36 6.53 -109.98
C GLN A 945 -18.42 6.60 -111.08
N SER A 946 -17.98 6.78 -112.32
CA SER A 946 -18.86 6.63 -113.49
C SER A 946 -19.14 5.15 -113.76
N PRO A 947 -20.40 4.72 -113.93
CA PRO A 947 -20.71 3.35 -114.30
C PRO A 947 -20.43 3.05 -115.79
N PHE A 948 -20.09 4.06 -116.60
CA PHE A 948 -19.91 3.94 -118.05
C PHE A 948 -18.48 4.28 -118.53
N SER A 949 -17.60 4.73 -117.64
CA SER A 949 -16.19 5.03 -117.91
C SER A 949 -15.30 4.63 -116.71
N ASP A 950 -13.98 4.54 -116.91
CA ASP A 950 -13.00 4.25 -115.84
C ASP A 950 -12.73 5.45 -114.90
N GLU A 951 -13.56 6.47 -114.95
CA GLU A 951 -13.40 7.70 -114.18
C GLU A 951 -13.89 7.50 -112.73
N PHE A 952 -12.99 7.69 -111.77
CA PHE A 952 -13.27 7.58 -110.34
C PHE A 952 -12.57 8.68 -109.54
N GLY A 953 -13.13 9.03 -108.39
CA GLY A 953 -12.54 9.97 -107.46
C GLY A 953 -12.88 9.63 -106.01
N GLU A 954 -12.04 10.11 -105.10
CA GLU A 954 -12.20 9.93 -103.67
C GLU A 954 -11.80 11.20 -102.92
N LYS A 955 -12.57 11.53 -101.88
CA LYS A 955 -12.37 12.70 -101.03
C LYS A 955 -12.62 12.33 -99.59
N THR A 956 -11.66 12.64 -98.72
CA THR A 956 -11.83 12.48 -97.27
C THR A 956 -12.32 13.79 -96.68
N VAL A 957 -13.39 13.72 -95.90
CA VAL A 957 -14.06 14.86 -95.27
C VAL A 957 -13.94 14.69 -93.74
N PRO A 958 -13.57 15.74 -93.00
CA PRO A 958 -13.54 15.71 -91.53
C PRO A 958 -14.87 15.24 -90.92
N GLY A 959 -14.83 14.50 -89.80
CA GLY A 959 -16.01 13.87 -89.21
C GLY A 959 -17.06 14.84 -88.63
N ASP A 960 -16.68 16.10 -88.43
CA ASP A 960 -17.54 17.22 -88.07
C ASP A 960 -18.23 17.88 -89.27
N SER A 961 -17.85 17.52 -90.50
CA SER A 961 -18.48 17.99 -91.74
C SER A 961 -19.32 16.89 -92.40
N THR A 962 -20.48 17.29 -92.90
CA THR A 962 -21.49 16.38 -93.48
C THR A 962 -21.83 16.74 -94.93
N SER A 963 -21.01 17.58 -95.57
CA SER A 963 -21.17 17.96 -96.97
C SER A 963 -19.82 18.21 -97.64
N THR A 964 -19.73 17.96 -98.93
CA THR A 964 -18.55 18.30 -99.75
C THR A 964 -18.93 18.55 -101.20
N VAL A 965 -18.10 19.32 -101.91
CA VAL A 965 -18.25 19.52 -103.37
C VAL A 965 -17.34 18.53 -104.10
N LEU A 966 -17.89 17.87 -105.12
CA LEU A 966 -17.18 16.98 -106.02
C LEU A 966 -16.89 17.74 -107.31
N ASP A 967 -15.62 18.03 -107.56
CA ASP A 967 -15.12 18.89 -108.63
C ASP A 967 -14.24 18.14 -109.64
N GLY A 968 -14.12 18.68 -110.86
CA GLY A 968 -13.33 18.09 -111.94
C GLY A 968 -14.02 16.93 -112.67
N LEU A 969 -15.35 16.95 -112.69
CA LEU A 969 -16.19 15.93 -113.35
C LEU A 969 -16.33 16.21 -114.84
N THR A 970 -16.55 15.16 -115.62
CA THR A 970 -16.80 15.25 -117.06
C THR A 970 -18.28 15.60 -117.32
N PRO A 971 -18.59 16.60 -118.17
CA PRO A 971 -19.97 16.96 -118.50
C PRO A 971 -20.78 15.77 -119.04
N GLU A 972 -22.09 15.77 -118.77
CA GLU A 972 -23.05 14.74 -119.22
C GLU A 972 -22.73 13.30 -118.78
N THR A 973 -21.87 13.12 -117.76
CA THR A 973 -21.48 11.81 -117.24
C THR A 973 -22.20 11.50 -115.91
N LEU A 974 -22.83 10.32 -115.81
CA LEU A 974 -23.50 9.87 -114.59
C LEU A 974 -22.47 9.38 -113.56
N TYR A 975 -22.53 9.85 -112.31
CA TYR A 975 -21.66 9.37 -111.22
C TYR A 975 -22.44 8.69 -110.10
N LYS A 976 -21.90 7.58 -109.59
CA LYS A 976 -22.39 6.89 -108.39
C LYS A 976 -21.58 7.34 -107.18
N VAL A 977 -22.22 8.04 -106.23
CA VAL A 977 -21.56 8.52 -105.01
C VAL A 977 -21.85 7.61 -103.82
N SER A 978 -20.84 7.36 -102.98
CA SER A 978 -20.97 6.65 -101.71
C SER A 978 -20.19 7.34 -100.59
N VAL A 979 -20.72 7.28 -99.37
CA VAL A 979 -20.10 7.88 -98.18
C VAL A 979 -19.96 6.82 -97.09
N VAL A 980 -18.76 6.70 -96.53
CA VAL A 980 -18.42 5.76 -95.45
C VAL A 980 -17.92 6.53 -94.24
N ALA A 981 -18.48 6.28 -93.05
CA ALA A 981 -17.96 6.81 -91.79
C ALA A 981 -16.76 5.99 -91.31
N ALA A 982 -15.69 6.68 -90.91
CA ALA A 982 -14.51 6.08 -90.30
C ALA A 982 -14.48 6.35 -88.79
N TYR A 983 -14.39 5.27 -88.01
CA TYR A 983 -14.26 5.26 -86.54
C TYR A 983 -12.90 4.68 -86.14
N ASP A 984 -12.46 4.91 -84.90
CA ASP A 984 -11.12 4.54 -84.39
C ASP A 984 -10.78 3.03 -84.47
N ARG A 985 -11.74 2.14 -84.78
CA ARG A 985 -11.49 0.73 -85.10
C ARG A 985 -12.41 0.19 -86.22
N LYS A 986 -11.80 -0.11 -87.38
CA LYS A 986 -12.31 -0.80 -88.60
C LYS A 986 -13.25 0.01 -89.54
N LYS A 987 -12.80 0.21 -90.79
CA LYS A 987 -13.62 0.66 -91.94
C LYS A 987 -14.74 -0.35 -92.24
N GLN A 988 -15.97 0.13 -92.44
CA GLN A 988 -17.11 -0.68 -92.94
C GLN A 988 -17.53 -0.29 -94.37
N ARG A 989 -18.35 -1.15 -95.01
CA ARG A 989 -18.74 -1.12 -96.43
C ARG A 989 -19.66 0.06 -96.81
N PRO A 990 -19.58 0.55 -98.07
CA PRO A 990 -20.32 1.72 -98.57
C PRO A 990 -21.82 1.48 -98.78
N ALA A 991 -22.61 2.54 -98.57
CA ALA A 991 -24.01 2.63 -99.02
C ALA A 991 -24.07 3.07 -100.49
N HIS A 992 -24.92 2.44 -101.29
CA HIS A 992 -25.09 2.73 -102.71
C HIS A 992 -26.50 3.22 -103.02
N ARG A 993 -26.63 4.22 -103.90
CA ARG A 993 -27.90 4.58 -104.54
C ARG A 993 -27.64 5.08 -105.97
N THR A 994 -28.43 4.61 -106.92
CA THR A 994 -28.52 5.13 -108.30
C THR A 994 -29.79 5.99 -108.40
N GLY A 995 -29.68 7.19 -108.96
CA GLY A 995 -30.82 8.07 -109.23
C GLY A 995 -30.78 8.55 -110.67
N ASN A 996 -31.90 8.44 -111.39
CA ASN A 996 -32.13 9.08 -112.68
C ASN A 996 -32.75 10.45 -112.44
N HIS A 997 -32.04 11.52 -112.78
CA HIS A 997 -32.39 12.47 -113.84
C HIS A 997 -31.27 13.49 -114.01
#